data_AF-A0A7J0GLP9-F1
#
_entry.id   AF-A0A7J0GLP9-F1
#
_cell.length_a   1.000
_cell.length_b   1.000
_cell.length_c   1.000
_cell.angle_alpha   90.00
_cell.angle_beta   90.00
_cell.angle_gamma   90.00
#
_symmetry.space_group_name_H-M   'P 1'
#
loop_
_entity.id
_entity.type
_entity.pdbx_description
1 polymer ?
#
loop_
_entity_poly.entity_id
_entity_poly.type
_entity_poly.pdbx_seq_one_letter_code
_entity_poly.pdbx_strand_id
1 'polypeptide(L)'
;MDDLERAILISFDESGTIDSVLKSQAIAYCQQIKESTSICSICMERLCISKIVQVQFWCLQSLHEVLRVRYSSMGPEEKSFVRKTVFSMACYEAMGDKSSVRVLEGPAFIKNKLAQVLVTLIYFEYPLIWVSVFTDYLPHLSKGATVVDMFCRVLNALDDELISLEYPRSADETAVAARVKDAMRQQCVSQIVRAWYDIISMYRNSDPEVCTSVLDSMRRYITWIDIGLIVNDAFIPLLFELIFSDGLPDQLRGAAVSCVLAVVSKRMDAKPKIRLLQSLQISRVFGLIAEDSDSELVEKVAALLTGYATEALDCSKSLNSQEDIAVSMELLDEVLPSVFYVMQNCEIDTTFSIVQFLSSYVATMRSLSPLREKQLRHVGQILEVIRALIRYDPSYRDNLDALDKIGREEEDRMVEFRKDLFVLLRSIGRVAPNVTQVFIRNSLASAVASSTDRNVEEVEAALSLFYAYGESISDEALRSGSGILRELVPMLLSTRFPCHSIRLVALVYLDTIVRYMKFVQEHTEYIPMVLAAFLDERGVHHPNVNVSRRASYLFMRAVKMLKAKLVPFVETILQSLQDTVAQFTTMDCTSKELSGSEDGSHIFEAIGLLIGMEEVPLEKQADFLSALLTPLCQLVEASLLNAKVRNPEDSCAKIASIQQIIMAINSLSKGFSEHIVIGSRPAIGLMFKQTLDILLQILVVYPKVEPLRCKVTSFIHRMVDTLGTSVFPYLPKALEQLLAESEPKKMVAFLVLLNQLICKFNTGLHDILEQVYPSIASRIFNILSAGGLSFWTWEQYRGNS
;
A
#
# COMPACT_ATOMS: atom_id res chain seq x y z
N MET A 1 -33.37 -28.44 35.19
CA MET A 1 -32.05 -27.95 34.78
C MET A 1 -31.01 -28.66 35.65
N ASP A 2 -30.24 -29.52 35.00
CA ASP A 2 -29.20 -30.36 35.60
C ASP A 2 -28.02 -29.50 36.11
N ASP A 3 -27.22 -30.01 37.05
CA ASP A 3 -26.08 -29.27 37.61
C ASP A 3 -25.01 -28.97 36.55
N LEU A 4 -24.85 -29.85 35.56
CA LEU A 4 -24.00 -29.61 34.39
C LEU A 4 -24.54 -28.46 33.51
N GLU A 5 -25.86 -28.38 33.27
CA GLU A 5 -26.43 -27.29 32.48
C GLU A 5 -26.23 -25.93 33.17
N ARG A 6 -26.36 -25.89 34.50
CA ARG A 6 -26.09 -24.68 35.29
C ARG A 6 -24.61 -24.28 35.23
N ALA A 7 -23.71 -25.24 35.39
CA ALA A 7 -22.27 -24.98 35.30
C ALA A 7 -21.87 -24.44 33.92
N ILE A 8 -22.43 -25.00 32.85
CA ILE A 8 -22.20 -24.49 31.49
C ILE A 8 -22.73 -23.06 31.36
N LEU A 9 -23.96 -22.78 31.78
CA LEU A 9 -24.52 -21.42 31.71
C LEU A 9 -23.66 -20.39 32.48
N ILE A 10 -23.18 -20.75 33.67
CA ILE A 10 -22.29 -19.92 34.48
C ILE A 10 -20.95 -19.70 33.76
N SER A 11 -20.42 -20.71 33.08
CA SER A 11 -19.15 -20.60 32.35
C SER A 11 -19.22 -19.64 31.15
N PHE A 12 -20.36 -19.59 30.46
CA PHE A 12 -20.61 -18.74 29.29
C PHE A 12 -21.11 -17.33 29.64
N ASP A 13 -21.36 -17.02 30.91
CA ASP A 13 -21.81 -15.68 31.31
C ASP A 13 -20.67 -14.65 31.23
N GLU A 14 -20.87 -13.61 30.43
CA GLU A 14 -19.94 -12.48 30.27
C GLU A 14 -20.51 -11.17 30.86
N SER A 15 -21.68 -11.22 31.49
CA SER A 15 -22.37 -10.02 32.03
C SER A 15 -21.66 -9.39 33.24
N GLY A 16 -20.68 -10.08 33.83
CA GLY A 16 -19.96 -9.63 35.03
C GLY A 16 -20.80 -9.67 36.31
N THR A 17 -22.01 -10.23 36.25
CA THR A 17 -22.95 -10.31 37.38
C THR A 17 -22.70 -11.52 38.29
N ILE A 18 -22.01 -12.55 37.77
CA ILE A 18 -21.70 -13.77 38.50
C ILE A 18 -20.34 -13.65 39.20
N ASP A 19 -20.27 -14.11 40.45
CA ASP A 19 -19.04 -14.18 41.23
C ASP A 19 -17.93 -14.96 40.50
N SER A 20 -16.74 -14.34 40.41
CA SER A 20 -15.53 -14.91 39.84
C SER A 20 -15.17 -16.28 40.43
N VAL A 21 -15.42 -16.49 41.73
CA VAL A 21 -15.14 -17.77 42.40
C VAL A 21 -16.11 -18.84 41.90
N LEU A 22 -17.40 -18.53 41.82
CA LEU A 22 -18.43 -19.42 41.28
C LEU A 22 -18.15 -19.78 39.80
N LYS A 23 -17.73 -18.80 38.99
CA LYS A 23 -17.37 -19.03 37.60
C LYS A 23 -16.17 -19.97 37.46
N SER A 24 -15.13 -19.80 38.29
CA SER A 24 -13.98 -20.71 38.30
C SER A 24 -14.36 -22.14 38.72
N GLN A 25 -15.27 -22.29 39.71
CA GLN A 25 -15.78 -23.60 40.14
C GLN A 25 -16.60 -24.29 39.03
N ALA A 26 -17.44 -23.53 38.32
CA ALA A 26 -18.21 -24.05 37.20
C ALA A 26 -17.31 -24.51 36.04
N ILE A 27 -16.26 -23.74 35.71
CA ILE A 27 -15.27 -24.13 34.67
C ILE A 27 -14.52 -25.41 35.09
N ALA A 28 -14.06 -25.49 36.34
CA ALA A 28 -13.37 -26.66 36.86
C ALA A 28 -14.27 -27.92 36.84
N TYR A 29 -15.55 -27.76 37.19
CA TYR A 29 -16.53 -28.83 37.12
C TYR A 29 -16.77 -29.31 35.67
N CYS A 30 -16.90 -28.38 34.72
CA CYS A 30 -16.98 -28.74 33.30
C CYS A 30 -15.73 -29.47 32.80
N GLN A 31 -14.53 -29.07 33.22
CA GLN A 31 -13.28 -29.77 32.87
C GLN A 31 -13.22 -31.18 33.46
N GLN A 32 -13.60 -31.35 34.72
CA GLN A 32 -13.67 -32.67 35.37
C GLN A 32 -14.61 -33.61 34.62
N ILE A 33 -15.74 -33.11 34.13
CA ILE A 33 -16.69 -33.90 33.34
C ILE A 33 -16.11 -34.24 31.96
N LYS A 34 -15.36 -33.33 31.31
CA LYS A 34 -14.67 -33.65 30.05
C LYS A 34 -13.66 -34.80 30.18
N GLU A 35 -12.98 -34.90 31.32
CA GLU A 35 -12.00 -35.97 31.58
C GLU A 35 -12.66 -37.34 31.80
N SER A 36 -13.95 -37.37 32.16
CA SER A 36 -14.69 -38.61 32.38
C SER A 36 -14.73 -39.51 31.13
N THR A 37 -14.83 -40.83 31.35
CA THR A 37 -14.96 -41.83 30.28
C THR A 37 -16.38 -41.90 29.70
N SER A 38 -17.38 -41.33 30.38
CA SER A 38 -18.78 -41.29 29.95
C SER A 38 -19.18 -39.97 29.26
N ILE A 39 -18.22 -39.08 28.98
CA ILE A 39 -18.49 -37.77 28.37
C ILE A 39 -19.25 -37.88 27.05
N CYS A 40 -18.92 -38.86 26.21
CA CYS A 40 -19.57 -39.04 24.91
C CYS A 40 -21.07 -39.30 25.09
N SER A 41 -21.44 -40.22 25.99
CA SER A 41 -22.83 -40.51 26.32
C SER A 41 -23.55 -39.33 26.96
N ILE A 42 -22.89 -38.61 27.88
CA ILE A 42 -23.46 -37.45 28.56
C ILE A 42 -23.77 -36.33 27.54
N CYS A 43 -22.83 -36.02 26.66
CA CYS A 43 -23.01 -35.01 25.62
C CYS A 43 -24.13 -35.40 24.64
N MET A 44 -24.19 -36.66 24.21
CA MET A 44 -25.23 -37.13 23.29
C MET A 44 -26.63 -37.11 23.90
N GLU A 45 -26.77 -37.55 25.15
CA GLU A 45 -28.04 -37.46 25.88
C GLU A 45 -28.49 -36.00 26.02
N ARG A 46 -27.58 -35.11 26.40
CA ARG A 46 -27.88 -33.68 26.58
C ARG A 46 -28.25 -33.00 25.26
N LEU A 47 -27.67 -33.40 24.13
CA LEU A 47 -28.04 -32.89 22.82
C LEU A 47 -29.47 -33.28 22.40
N CYS A 48 -29.95 -34.45 22.83
CA CYS A 48 -31.32 -34.90 22.54
C CYS A 48 -32.39 -34.25 23.44
N ILE A 49 -32.01 -33.77 24.63
CA ILE A 49 -32.96 -33.31 25.67
C ILE A 49 -32.94 -31.79 25.86
N SER A 50 -31.77 -31.15 25.78
CA SER A 50 -31.61 -29.74 26.14
C SER A 50 -31.88 -28.81 24.96
N LYS A 51 -32.74 -27.80 25.17
CA LYS A 51 -33.01 -26.72 24.20
C LYS A 51 -32.04 -25.54 24.34
N ILE A 52 -31.15 -25.57 25.33
CA ILE A 52 -30.24 -24.47 25.65
C ILE A 52 -29.06 -24.50 24.70
N VAL A 53 -28.90 -23.42 23.91
CA VAL A 53 -27.90 -23.36 22.84
C VAL A 53 -26.46 -23.43 23.37
N GLN A 54 -26.18 -22.81 24.52
CA GLN A 54 -24.88 -22.87 25.19
C GLN A 54 -24.51 -24.31 25.59
N VAL A 55 -25.49 -25.08 26.07
CA VAL A 55 -25.31 -26.49 26.44
C VAL A 55 -25.04 -27.32 25.18
N GLN A 56 -25.83 -27.12 24.12
CA GLN A 56 -25.62 -27.81 22.85
C GLN A 56 -24.22 -27.53 22.27
N PHE A 57 -23.79 -26.26 22.27
CA PHE A 57 -22.47 -25.88 21.79
C PHE A 57 -21.36 -26.51 22.62
N TRP A 58 -21.45 -26.43 23.95
CA TRP A 58 -20.47 -27.04 24.85
C TRP A 58 -20.40 -28.55 24.66
N CYS A 59 -21.53 -29.24 24.49
CA CYS A 59 -21.57 -30.68 24.23
C CYS A 59 -20.89 -31.03 22.91
N LEU A 60 -21.20 -30.32 21.81
CA LEU A 60 -20.57 -30.56 20.51
C LEU A 60 -19.07 -30.22 20.51
N GLN A 61 -18.67 -29.13 21.17
CA GLN A 61 -17.26 -28.77 21.36
C GLN A 61 -16.51 -29.85 22.14
N SER A 62 -17.09 -30.32 23.24
CA SER A 62 -16.50 -31.36 24.07
C SER A 62 -16.36 -32.67 23.30
N LEU A 63 -17.39 -33.07 22.54
CA LEU A 63 -17.32 -34.23 21.64
C LEU A 63 -16.21 -34.08 20.60
N HIS A 64 -16.10 -32.91 19.95
CA HIS A 64 -15.06 -32.66 18.96
C HIS A 64 -13.65 -32.80 19.54
N GLU A 65 -13.38 -32.18 20.69
CA GLU A 65 -12.09 -32.24 21.39
C GLU A 65 -11.75 -33.67 21.84
N VAL A 66 -12.72 -34.35 22.47
CA VAL A 66 -12.54 -35.72 22.99
C VAL A 66 -12.27 -36.70 21.85
N LEU A 67 -12.98 -36.57 20.73
CA LEU A 67 -12.74 -37.41 19.56
C LEU A 67 -11.33 -37.19 19.01
N ARG A 68 -10.85 -35.95 18.85
CA ARG A 68 -9.48 -35.72 18.32
C ARG A 68 -8.38 -36.33 19.20
N VAL A 69 -8.55 -36.31 20.52
CA VAL A 69 -7.49 -36.74 21.47
C VAL A 69 -7.60 -38.23 21.82
N ARG A 70 -8.81 -38.74 22.06
CA ARG A 70 -9.04 -40.07 22.63
C ARG A 70 -9.58 -41.10 21.64
N TYR A 71 -9.75 -40.77 20.34
CA TYR A 71 -10.34 -41.73 19.39
C TYR A 71 -9.66 -43.10 19.40
N SER A 72 -8.33 -43.13 19.39
CA SER A 72 -7.56 -44.38 19.29
C SER A 72 -7.75 -45.29 20.51
N SER A 73 -7.98 -44.72 21.70
CA SER A 73 -8.15 -45.47 22.95
C SER A 73 -9.60 -45.82 23.29
N MET A 74 -10.58 -45.27 22.57
CA MET A 74 -12.01 -45.58 22.76
C MET A 74 -12.37 -47.00 22.30
N GLY A 75 -13.27 -47.64 23.05
CA GLY A 75 -13.79 -48.97 22.74
C GLY A 75 -14.66 -49.01 21.47
N PRO A 76 -14.79 -50.17 20.81
CA PRO A 76 -15.54 -50.29 19.54
C PRO A 76 -17.04 -50.03 19.71
N GLU A 77 -17.64 -50.39 20.85
CA GLU A 77 -19.06 -50.14 21.14
C GLU A 77 -19.35 -48.64 21.30
N GLU A 78 -18.49 -47.93 22.01
CA GLU A 78 -18.60 -46.48 22.20
C GLU A 78 -18.45 -45.74 20.86
N LYS A 79 -17.46 -46.13 20.02
CA LYS A 79 -17.30 -45.60 18.65
C LYS A 79 -18.56 -45.79 17.81
N SER A 80 -19.12 -47.01 17.83
CA SER A 80 -20.36 -47.34 17.10
C SER A 80 -21.55 -46.51 17.60
N PHE A 81 -21.66 -46.32 18.92
CA PHE A 81 -22.72 -45.50 19.53
C PHE A 81 -22.61 -44.02 19.13
N VAL A 82 -21.41 -43.43 19.23
CA VAL A 82 -21.13 -42.05 18.80
C VAL A 82 -21.48 -41.88 17.33
N ARG A 83 -20.97 -42.78 16.47
CA ARG A 83 -21.20 -42.75 15.02
C ARG A 83 -22.69 -42.74 14.68
N LYS A 84 -23.45 -43.72 15.20
CA LYS A 84 -24.88 -43.86 14.91
C LYS A 84 -25.66 -42.63 15.37
N THR A 85 -25.35 -42.10 16.55
CA THR A 85 -26.09 -40.98 17.13
C THR A 85 -25.78 -39.65 16.43
N VAL A 86 -24.51 -39.38 16.12
CA VAL A 86 -24.12 -38.18 15.38
C VAL A 86 -24.68 -38.22 13.96
N PHE A 87 -24.65 -39.40 13.32
CA PHE A 87 -25.22 -39.57 11.97
C PHE A 87 -26.74 -39.42 11.95
N SER A 88 -27.46 -40.00 12.91
CA SER A 88 -28.93 -39.88 12.99
C SER A 88 -29.35 -38.44 13.25
N MET A 89 -28.62 -37.71 14.11
CA MET A 89 -28.81 -36.27 14.30
C MET A 89 -28.64 -35.51 12.98
N ALA A 90 -27.55 -35.76 12.25
CA ALA A 90 -27.29 -35.11 10.97
C ALA A 90 -28.34 -35.44 9.89
N CYS A 91 -28.91 -36.65 9.91
CA CYS A 91 -29.93 -37.14 8.96
C CYS A 91 -31.37 -36.81 9.37
N TYR A 92 -31.55 -35.98 10.41
CA TYR A 92 -32.85 -35.58 10.95
C TYR A 92 -33.74 -36.80 11.30
N GLU A 93 -33.13 -37.84 11.87
CA GLU A 93 -33.81 -39.02 12.38
C GLU A 93 -34.20 -38.82 13.84
N ALA A 94 -35.43 -39.20 14.19
CA ALA A 94 -35.90 -39.10 15.57
C ALA A 94 -35.28 -40.21 16.43
N MET A 95 -34.41 -39.81 17.36
CA MET A 95 -33.90 -40.69 18.41
C MET A 95 -34.90 -40.70 19.58
N GLY A 96 -35.99 -41.46 19.44
CA GLY A 96 -37.01 -41.64 20.48
C GLY A 96 -38.30 -40.83 20.30
N ASP A 97 -39.03 -40.59 21.40
CA ASP A 97 -40.35 -39.96 21.43
C ASP A 97 -40.40 -38.59 20.73
N LYS A 98 -41.60 -38.19 20.26
CA LYS A 98 -41.88 -36.94 19.52
C LYS A 98 -41.44 -35.63 20.23
N SER A 99 -40.99 -35.71 21.48
CA SER A 99 -40.53 -34.58 22.30
C SER A 99 -39.01 -34.35 22.30
N SER A 100 -38.22 -35.13 21.55
CA SER A 100 -36.77 -34.95 21.44
C SER A 100 -36.40 -33.63 20.72
N VAL A 101 -35.37 -32.95 21.22
CA VAL A 101 -34.86 -31.71 20.64
C VAL A 101 -34.11 -32.03 19.35
N ARG A 102 -34.46 -31.35 18.26
CA ARG A 102 -33.80 -31.52 16.98
C ARG A 102 -32.66 -30.52 16.85
N VAL A 103 -31.43 -31.00 16.94
CA VAL A 103 -30.20 -30.17 16.87
C VAL A 103 -30.16 -29.32 15.58
N LEU A 104 -30.73 -29.83 14.50
CA LEU A 104 -30.81 -29.15 13.19
C LEU A 104 -31.77 -27.96 13.14
N GLU A 105 -32.64 -27.80 14.15
CA GLU A 105 -33.48 -26.60 14.33
C GLU A 105 -32.72 -25.49 15.09
N GLY A 106 -31.51 -25.78 15.56
CA GLY A 106 -30.63 -24.81 16.21
C GLY A 106 -29.98 -23.82 15.23
N PRO A 107 -29.33 -22.77 15.75
CA PRO A 107 -28.67 -21.74 14.95
C PRO A 107 -27.47 -22.29 14.17
N ALA A 108 -27.02 -21.55 13.14
CA ALA A 108 -25.98 -21.96 12.21
C ALA A 108 -24.68 -22.46 12.88
N PHE A 109 -24.24 -21.83 13.97
CA PHE A 109 -23.02 -22.22 14.67
C PHE A 109 -23.12 -23.60 15.34
N ILE A 110 -24.31 -24.04 15.76
CA ILE A 110 -24.55 -25.39 16.29
C ILE A 110 -24.45 -26.42 15.16
N LYS A 111 -25.09 -26.15 14.02
CA LYS A 111 -25.02 -27.02 12.84
C LYS A 111 -23.59 -27.15 12.32
N ASN A 112 -22.85 -26.05 12.26
CA ASN A 112 -21.43 -26.05 11.87
C ASN A 112 -20.59 -26.90 12.84
N LYS A 113 -20.86 -26.80 14.14
CA LYS A 113 -20.15 -27.61 15.14
C LYS A 113 -20.47 -29.10 15.01
N LEU A 114 -21.73 -29.45 14.74
CA LEU A 114 -22.13 -30.82 14.44
C LEU A 114 -21.44 -31.34 13.18
N ALA A 115 -21.32 -30.51 12.13
CA ALA A 115 -20.61 -30.86 10.91
C ALA A 115 -19.12 -31.18 11.19
N GLN A 116 -18.44 -30.36 12.00
CA GLN A 116 -17.05 -30.62 12.41
C GLN A 116 -16.89 -31.94 13.19
N VAL A 117 -17.84 -32.26 14.08
CA VAL A 117 -17.85 -33.55 14.80
C VAL A 117 -17.99 -34.71 13.81
N LEU A 118 -18.92 -34.63 12.87
CA LEU A 118 -19.11 -35.68 11.85
C LEU A 118 -17.88 -35.82 10.94
N VAL A 119 -17.27 -34.71 10.52
CA VAL A 119 -16.04 -34.70 9.71
C VAL A 119 -14.86 -35.31 10.48
N THR A 120 -14.78 -35.11 11.79
CA THR A 120 -13.77 -35.77 12.63
C THR A 120 -13.96 -37.28 12.63
N LEU A 121 -15.20 -37.77 12.63
CA LEU A 121 -15.47 -39.21 12.47
C LEU A 121 -15.09 -39.70 11.07
N ILE A 122 -15.38 -38.93 10.02
CA ILE A 122 -14.96 -39.23 8.63
C ILE A 122 -13.43 -39.33 8.55
N TYR A 123 -12.70 -38.41 9.17
CA TYR A 123 -11.24 -38.41 9.22
C TYR A 123 -10.67 -39.74 9.76
N PHE A 124 -11.25 -40.27 10.84
CA PHE A 124 -10.76 -41.50 11.46
C PHE A 124 -11.32 -42.79 10.84
N GLU A 125 -12.58 -42.79 10.39
CA GLU A 125 -13.29 -44.01 10.00
C GLU A 125 -13.44 -44.19 8.49
N TYR A 126 -13.49 -43.13 7.69
CA TYR A 126 -13.66 -43.23 6.24
C TYR A 126 -12.29 -43.31 5.54
N PRO A 127 -12.08 -44.21 4.56
CA PRO A 127 -13.03 -45.16 3.98
C PRO A 127 -12.98 -46.58 4.57
N LEU A 128 -12.18 -46.83 5.62
CA LEU A 128 -11.85 -48.19 6.04
C LEU A 128 -12.91 -48.86 6.93
N ILE A 129 -13.44 -48.12 7.90
CA ILE A 129 -14.38 -48.62 8.92
C ILE A 129 -15.81 -48.25 8.53
N TRP A 130 -16.02 -47.02 8.07
CA TRP A 130 -17.33 -46.50 7.71
C TRP A 130 -17.43 -46.20 6.21
N VAL A 131 -17.34 -47.26 5.40
CA VAL A 131 -17.29 -47.19 3.93
C VAL A 131 -18.50 -46.46 3.33
N SER A 132 -19.69 -46.61 3.92
CA SER A 132 -20.96 -46.18 3.34
C SER A 132 -21.45 -44.80 3.81
N VAL A 133 -20.66 -44.02 4.58
CA VAL A 133 -21.11 -42.76 5.20
C VAL A 133 -21.85 -41.82 4.26
N PHE A 134 -21.33 -41.60 3.05
CA PHE A 134 -21.95 -40.72 2.07
C PHE A 134 -23.13 -41.38 1.36
N THR A 135 -23.01 -42.66 0.99
CA THR A 135 -24.09 -43.39 0.30
C THR A 135 -25.32 -43.58 1.18
N ASP A 136 -25.12 -43.72 2.50
CA ASP A 136 -26.18 -43.81 3.49
C ASP A 136 -26.81 -42.44 3.76
N TYR A 137 -26.06 -41.34 3.62
CA TYR A 137 -26.57 -39.98 3.81
C TYR A 137 -27.49 -39.58 2.65
N LEU A 138 -27.12 -39.87 1.40
CA LEU A 138 -27.82 -39.38 0.20
C LEU A 138 -29.35 -39.62 0.18
N PRO A 139 -29.90 -40.79 0.56
CA PRO A 139 -31.35 -41.00 0.62
C PRO A 139 -32.10 -40.02 1.53
N HIS A 140 -31.43 -39.50 2.57
CA HIS A 140 -31.99 -38.59 3.55
C HIS A 140 -32.20 -37.17 3.01
N LEU A 141 -31.56 -36.81 1.89
CA LEU A 141 -31.74 -35.50 1.25
C LEU A 141 -33.20 -35.26 0.81
N SER A 142 -33.95 -36.34 0.56
CA SER A 142 -35.39 -36.29 0.27
C SER A 142 -36.26 -35.75 1.41
N LYS A 143 -35.72 -35.65 2.64
CA LYS A 143 -36.44 -35.14 3.82
C LYS A 143 -36.59 -33.61 3.85
N GLY A 144 -35.96 -32.88 2.91
CA GLY A 144 -36.15 -31.45 2.71
C GLY A 144 -34.93 -30.57 2.97
N ALA A 145 -35.11 -29.26 2.79
CA ALA A 145 -34.09 -28.22 2.85
C ALA A 145 -33.14 -28.30 4.06
N THR A 146 -33.65 -28.60 5.25
CA THR A 146 -32.84 -28.66 6.48
C THR A 146 -31.76 -29.75 6.44
N VAL A 147 -32.05 -30.90 5.84
CA VAL A 147 -31.09 -32.01 5.71
C VAL A 147 -30.09 -31.69 4.59
N VAL A 148 -30.54 -31.02 3.54
CA VAL A 148 -29.66 -30.54 2.47
C VAL A 148 -28.66 -29.49 2.99
N ASP A 149 -29.12 -28.51 3.76
CA ASP A 149 -28.27 -27.51 4.45
C ASP A 149 -27.22 -28.21 5.32
N MET A 150 -27.64 -29.20 6.13
CA MET A 150 -26.72 -29.96 6.96
C MET A 150 -25.69 -30.73 6.13
N PHE A 151 -26.10 -31.36 5.03
CA PHE A 151 -25.20 -32.06 4.13
C PHE A 151 -24.17 -31.12 3.49
N CYS A 152 -24.59 -29.94 3.02
CA CYS A 152 -23.69 -28.92 2.48
C CYS A 152 -22.68 -28.45 3.54
N ARG A 153 -23.12 -28.23 4.79
CA ARG A 153 -22.22 -27.91 5.92
C ARG A 153 -21.19 -29.00 6.19
N VAL A 154 -21.58 -30.29 6.10
CA VAL A 154 -20.66 -31.41 6.24
C VAL A 154 -19.62 -31.42 5.12
N LEU A 155 -20.06 -31.23 3.88
CA LEU A 155 -19.15 -31.17 2.74
C LEU A 155 -18.19 -29.96 2.82
N ASN A 156 -18.68 -28.80 3.25
CA ASN A 156 -17.86 -27.60 3.43
C ASN A 156 -16.87 -27.77 4.59
N ALA A 157 -17.31 -28.32 5.73
CA ALA A 157 -16.43 -28.62 6.85
C ALA A 157 -15.39 -29.70 6.49
N LEU A 158 -15.73 -30.67 5.64
CA LEU A 158 -14.77 -31.66 5.14
C LEU A 158 -13.69 -30.99 4.28
N ASP A 159 -14.08 -29.99 3.49
CA ASP A 159 -13.14 -29.20 2.71
C ASP A 159 -12.23 -28.37 3.62
N ASP A 160 -12.81 -27.59 4.54
CA ASP A 160 -12.09 -26.67 5.44
C ASP A 160 -11.16 -27.42 6.41
N GLU A 161 -11.57 -28.57 6.94
CA GLU A 161 -10.81 -29.29 7.98
C GLU A 161 -9.82 -30.31 7.40
N LEU A 162 -10.03 -30.82 6.17
CA LEU A 162 -9.23 -31.93 5.64
C LEU A 162 -8.71 -31.74 4.22
N ILE A 163 -9.50 -31.20 3.29
CA ILE A 163 -9.15 -31.24 1.85
C ILE A 163 -8.39 -29.98 1.39
N SER A 164 -8.81 -28.79 1.85
CA SER A 164 -8.27 -27.52 1.38
C SER A 164 -6.80 -27.35 1.77
N LEU A 165 -6.01 -26.90 0.79
CA LEU A 165 -4.58 -26.59 0.90
C LEU A 165 -4.31 -25.12 1.24
N GLU A 166 -5.37 -24.31 1.41
CA GLU A 166 -5.24 -22.93 1.88
C GLU A 166 -4.76 -22.87 3.35
N TYR A 167 -4.93 -23.97 4.08
CA TYR A 167 -4.47 -24.15 5.45
C TYR A 167 -3.20 -25.00 5.49
N PRO A 168 -2.20 -24.66 6.33
CA PRO A 168 -1.01 -25.50 6.53
C PRO A 168 -1.41 -26.89 7.04
N ARG A 169 -1.00 -27.96 6.33
CA ARG A 169 -1.29 -29.36 6.70
C ARG A 169 -0.04 -30.13 7.06
N SER A 170 -0.17 -31.04 8.01
CA SER A 170 0.85 -32.05 8.28
C SER A 170 0.90 -33.11 7.18
N ALA A 171 2.02 -33.86 7.12
CA ALA A 171 2.17 -34.95 6.17
C ALA A 171 1.12 -36.06 6.37
N ASP A 172 0.77 -36.34 7.63
CA ASP A 172 -0.23 -37.35 7.98
C ASP A 172 -1.64 -36.92 7.54
N GLU A 173 -2.04 -35.67 7.79
CA GLU A 173 -3.32 -35.13 7.33
C GLU A 173 -3.42 -35.14 5.80
N THR A 174 -2.32 -34.82 5.10
CA THR A 174 -2.27 -34.87 3.63
C THR A 174 -2.49 -36.29 3.10
N ALA A 175 -1.92 -37.30 3.78
CA ALA A 175 -2.12 -38.70 3.44
C ALA A 175 -3.56 -39.17 3.69
N VAL A 176 -4.19 -38.71 4.78
CA VAL A 176 -5.61 -38.97 5.04
C VAL A 176 -6.49 -38.30 4.00
N ALA A 177 -6.24 -37.03 3.69
CA ALA A 177 -6.98 -36.28 2.67
C ALA A 177 -6.91 -36.94 1.29
N ALA A 178 -5.74 -37.44 0.89
CA ALA A 178 -5.58 -38.21 -0.35
C ALA A 178 -6.45 -39.48 -0.34
N ARG A 179 -6.39 -40.25 0.75
CA ARG A 179 -7.19 -41.48 0.92
C ARG A 179 -8.69 -41.21 0.86
N VAL A 180 -9.16 -40.18 1.55
CA VAL A 180 -10.57 -39.77 1.56
C VAL A 180 -11.01 -39.36 0.17
N LYS A 181 -10.26 -38.48 -0.51
CA LYS A 181 -10.58 -38.06 -1.88
C LYS A 181 -10.66 -39.22 -2.85
N ASP A 182 -9.69 -40.13 -2.83
CA ASP A 182 -9.64 -41.26 -3.77
C ASP A 182 -10.80 -42.24 -3.53
N ALA A 183 -11.16 -42.51 -2.27
CA ALA A 183 -12.32 -43.33 -1.97
C ALA A 183 -13.64 -42.64 -2.37
N MET A 184 -13.76 -41.33 -2.13
CA MET A 184 -14.95 -40.57 -2.53
C MET A 184 -15.13 -40.61 -4.06
N ARG A 185 -14.05 -40.43 -4.85
CA ARG A 185 -14.09 -40.52 -6.32
C ARG A 185 -14.65 -41.85 -6.80
N GLN A 186 -14.27 -42.95 -6.16
CA GLN A 186 -14.67 -44.30 -6.56
C GLN A 186 -16.10 -44.66 -6.11
N GLN A 187 -16.56 -44.14 -4.97
CA GLN A 187 -17.76 -44.63 -4.29
C GLN A 187 -18.98 -43.71 -4.43
N CYS A 188 -18.82 -42.41 -4.15
CA CYS A 188 -19.97 -41.54 -3.88
C CYS A 188 -20.00 -40.25 -4.69
N VAL A 189 -18.87 -39.75 -5.23
CA VAL A 189 -18.82 -38.44 -5.92
C VAL A 189 -19.81 -38.34 -7.08
N SER A 190 -19.95 -39.40 -7.89
CA SER A 190 -20.91 -39.41 -9.00
C SER A 190 -22.37 -39.29 -8.52
N GLN A 191 -22.70 -39.85 -7.36
CA GLN A 191 -24.04 -39.78 -6.77
C GLN A 191 -24.27 -38.42 -6.09
N ILE A 192 -23.24 -37.87 -5.43
CA ILE A 192 -23.28 -36.53 -4.83
C ILE A 192 -23.50 -35.47 -5.91
N VAL A 193 -22.78 -35.57 -7.04
CA VAL A 193 -22.96 -34.66 -8.19
C VAL A 193 -24.39 -34.75 -8.72
N ARG A 194 -24.94 -35.96 -8.91
CA ARG A 194 -26.34 -36.12 -9.33
C ARG A 194 -27.31 -35.49 -8.33
N ALA A 195 -27.08 -35.68 -7.03
CA ALA A 195 -27.91 -35.07 -6.00
C ALA A 195 -27.88 -33.53 -6.05
N TRP A 196 -26.71 -32.92 -6.30
CA TRP A 196 -26.63 -31.47 -6.51
C TRP A 196 -27.49 -31.01 -7.70
N TYR A 197 -27.43 -31.72 -8.83
CA TYR A 197 -28.26 -31.42 -10.00
C TYR A 197 -29.76 -31.47 -9.67
N ASP A 198 -30.19 -32.55 -9.02
CA ASP A 198 -31.60 -32.79 -8.70
C ASP A 198 -32.12 -31.75 -7.70
N ILE A 199 -31.33 -31.42 -6.68
CA ILE A 199 -31.68 -30.40 -5.68
C ILE A 199 -31.80 -29.02 -6.33
N ILE A 200 -30.81 -28.60 -7.13
CA ILE A 200 -30.85 -27.31 -7.83
C ILE A 200 -32.08 -27.24 -8.73
N SER A 201 -32.35 -28.31 -9.48
CA SER A 201 -33.50 -28.38 -10.38
C SER A 201 -34.83 -28.27 -9.65
N MET A 202 -34.94 -28.87 -8.46
CA MET A 202 -36.16 -28.89 -7.65
C MET A 202 -36.37 -27.60 -6.86
N TYR A 203 -35.31 -26.99 -6.32
CA TYR A 203 -35.41 -25.89 -5.35
C TYR A 203 -35.15 -24.49 -5.91
N ARG A 204 -34.64 -24.35 -7.15
CA ARG A 204 -34.24 -23.03 -7.71
C ARG A 204 -35.31 -21.92 -7.62
N ASN A 205 -36.59 -22.30 -7.66
CA ASN A 205 -37.72 -21.35 -7.61
C ASN A 205 -38.38 -21.25 -6.22
N SER A 206 -38.11 -22.19 -5.31
CA SER A 206 -38.80 -22.31 -4.01
C SER A 206 -37.91 -21.96 -2.83
N ASP A 207 -36.63 -22.32 -2.88
CA ASP A 207 -35.64 -22.07 -1.83
C ASP A 207 -34.26 -21.79 -2.46
N PRO A 208 -34.00 -20.52 -2.88
CA PRO A 208 -32.75 -20.15 -3.52
C PRO A 208 -31.55 -20.23 -2.57
N GLU A 209 -31.75 -20.07 -1.25
CA GLU A 209 -30.67 -20.15 -0.25
C GLU A 209 -30.06 -21.55 -0.21
N VAL A 210 -30.89 -22.60 -0.25
CA VAL A 210 -30.43 -23.98 -0.33
C VAL A 210 -29.65 -24.23 -1.63
N CYS A 211 -30.13 -23.72 -2.77
CA CYS A 211 -29.42 -23.85 -4.04
C CYS A 211 -28.07 -23.14 -4.02
N THR A 212 -27.97 -21.94 -3.43
CA THR A 212 -26.71 -21.22 -3.22
C THR A 212 -25.74 -22.06 -2.39
N SER A 213 -26.19 -22.63 -1.27
CA SER A 213 -25.36 -23.49 -0.42
C SER A 213 -24.84 -24.73 -1.15
N VAL A 214 -25.68 -25.35 -1.99
CA VAL A 214 -25.31 -26.50 -2.83
C VAL A 214 -24.26 -26.12 -3.87
N LEU A 215 -24.44 -24.99 -4.55
CA LEU A 215 -23.47 -24.48 -5.53
C LEU A 215 -22.14 -24.11 -4.86
N ASP A 216 -22.17 -23.50 -3.69
CA ASP A 216 -20.95 -23.21 -2.93
C ASP A 216 -20.19 -24.48 -2.53
N SER A 217 -20.89 -25.52 -2.08
CA SER A 217 -20.28 -26.83 -1.85
C SER A 217 -19.73 -27.44 -3.14
N MET A 218 -20.49 -27.39 -4.23
CA MET A 218 -20.07 -27.90 -5.53
C MET A 218 -18.79 -27.22 -6.03
N ARG A 219 -18.70 -25.89 -5.94
CA ARG A 219 -17.54 -25.09 -6.32
C ARG A 219 -16.24 -25.58 -5.70
N ARG A 220 -16.24 -25.84 -4.39
CA ARG A 220 -15.06 -26.31 -3.64
C ARG A 220 -14.56 -27.66 -4.16
N TYR A 221 -15.48 -28.54 -4.52
CA TYR A 221 -15.17 -29.92 -4.94
C TYR A 221 -14.74 -30.02 -6.41
N ILE A 222 -15.20 -29.11 -7.29
CA ILE A 222 -14.80 -29.06 -8.72
C ILE A 222 -13.28 -29.12 -8.89
N THR A 223 -12.54 -28.51 -7.96
CA THR A 223 -11.07 -28.43 -7.94
C THR A 223 -10.36 -29.79 -8.01
N TRP A 224 -10.99 -30.88 -7.51
CA TRP A 224 -10.34 -32.19 -7.42
C TRP A 224 -11.19 -33.38 -7.92
N ILE A 225 -12.50 -33.23 -8.15
CA ILE A 225 -13.31 -34.33 -8.74
C ILE A 225 -12.98 -34.54 -10.23
N ASP A 226 -13.58 -35.54 -10.89
CA ASP A 226 -13.49 -35.65 -12.36
C ASP A 226 -14.26 -34.49 -13.02
N ILE A 227 -13.63 -33.81 -13.98
CA ILE A 227 -14.23 -32.68 -14.69
C ILE A 227 -15.41 -33.10 -15.57
N GLY A 228 -15.42 -34.32 -16.11
CA GLY A 228 -16.51 -34.80 -16.97
C GLY A 228 -17.85 -34.94 -16.24
N LEU A 229 -17.83 -35.00 -14.90
CA LEU A 229 -19.06 -35.02 -14.09
C LEU A 229 -19.81 -33.68 -14.11
N ILE A 230 -19.09 -32.57 -14.33
CA ILE A 230 -19.65 -31.22 -14.37
C ILE A 230 -19.68 -30.66 -15.79
N VAL A 231 -18.62 -30.87 -16.57
CA VAL A 231 -18.54 -30.42 -17.96
C VAL A 231 -19.22 -31.47 -18.85
N ASN A 232 -20.54 -31.34 -18.99
CA ASN A 232 -21.39 -32.15 -19.85
C ASN A 232 -22.63 -31.35 -20.32
N ASP A 233 -23.40 -31.95 -21.21
CA ASP A 233 -24.58 -31.34 -21.87
C ASP A 233 -25.77 -31.10 -20.93
N ALA A 234 -25.69 -31.46 -19.65
CA ALA A 234 -26.74 -31.20 -18.66
C ALA A 234 -26.34 -30.09 -17.69
N PHE A 235 -25.16 -30.21 -17.06
CA PHE A 235 -24.74 -29.30 -16.01
C PHE A 235 -24.33 -27.92 -16.49
N ILE A 236 -23.57 -27.83 -17.59
CA ILE A 236 -23.13 -26.53 -18.12
C ILE A 236 -24.33 -25.69 -18.56
N PRO A 237 -25.31 -26.22 -19.32
CA PRO A 237 -26.53 -25.48 -19.63
C PRO A 237 -27.31 -25.04 -18.39
N LEU A 238 -27.43 -25.90 -17.37
CA LEU A 238 -28.10 -25.54 -16.11
C LEU A 238 -27.42 -24.36 -15.41
N LEU A 239 -26.08 -24.38 -15.30
CA LEU A 239 -25.33 -23.27 -14.68
C LEU A 239 -25.56 -21.96 -15.44
N PHE A 240 -25.52 -21.97 -16.78
CA PHE A 240 -25.81 -20.77 -17.56
C PHE A 240 -27.28 -20.35 -17.51
N GLU A 241 -28.24 -21.28 -17.43
CA GLU A 241 -29.67 -20.96 -17.20
C GLU A 241 -29.85 -20.18 -15.89
N LEU A 242 -29.19 -20.61 -14.81
CA LEU A 242 -29.21 -19.89 -13.54
C LEU A 242 -28.59 -18.50 -13.65
N ILE A 243 -27.44 -18.38 -14.33
CA ILE A 243 -26.73 -17.11 -14.51
C ILE A 243 -27.58 -16.08 -15.27
N PHE A 244 -28.27 -16.49 -16.34
CA PHE A 244 -29.05 -15.60 -17.20
C PHE A 244 -30.52 -15.42 -16.78
N SER A 245 -30.96 -16.02 -15.67
CA SER A 245 -32.34 -15.91 -15.22
C SER A 245 -32.55 -14.67 -14.34
N ASP A 246 -33.10 -13.60 -14.91
CA ASP A 246 -33.31 -12.31 -14.24
C ASP A 246 -34.31 -12.36 -13.05
N GLY A 247 -35.08 -13.45 -12.92
CA GLY A 247 -35.99 -13.65 -11.79
C GLY A 247 -35.34 -14.25 -10.54
N LEU A 248 -34.05 -14.62 -10.59
CA LEU A 248 -33.34 -15.25 -9.46
C LEU A 248 -32.50 -14.23 -8.68
N PRO A 249 -32.31 -14.44 -7.36
CA PRO A 249 -31.44 -13.57 -6.55
C PRO A 249 -29.99 -13.57 -7.05
N ASP A 250 -29.33 -12.41 -6.98
CA ASP A 250 -27.93 -12.25 -7.40
C ASP A 250 -26.96 -13.19 -6.68
N GLN A 251 -27.24 -13.55 -5.42
CA GLN A 251 -26.45 -14.54 -4.67
C GLN A 251 -26.44 -15.91 -5.35
N LEU A 252 -27.60 -16.38 -5.83
CA LEU A 252 -27.72 -17.66 -6.51
C LEU A 252 -27.04 -17.62 -7.88
N ARG A 253 -27.25 -16.52 -8.63
CA ARG A 253 -26.60 -16.29 -9.92
C ARG A 253 -25.08 -16.25 -9.75
N GLY A 254 -24.59 -15.52 -8.75
CA GLY A 254 -23.17 -15.38 -8.41
C GLY A 254 -22.53 -16.70 -7.96
N ALA A 255 -23.26 -17.55 -7.22
CA ALA A 255 -22.79 -18.90 -6.88
C ALA A 255 -22.63 -19.80 -8.12
N ALA A 256 -23.54 -19.68 -9.09
CA ALA A 256 -23.42 -20.38 -10.38
C ALA A 256 -22.22 -19.86 -11.19
N VAL A 257 -22.02 -18.54 -11.28
CA VAL A 257 -20.82 -17.92 -11.89
C VAL A 257 -19.54 -18.46 -11.24
N SER A 258 -19.53 -18.55 -9.91
CA SER A 258 -18.38 -19.04 -9.15
C SER A 258 -18.09 -20.53 -9.40
N CYS A 259 -19.12 -21.35 -9.66
CA CYS A 259 -18.94 -22.73 -10.12
C CYS A 259 -18.29 -22.80 -11.50
N VAL A 260 -18.73 -21.95 -12.45
CA VAL A 260 -18.11 -21.86 -13.79
C VAL A 260 -16.66 -21.40 -13.67
N LEU A 261 -16.37 -20.44 -12.78
CA LEU A 261 -14.98 -20.04 -12.50
C LEU A 261 -14.16 -21.21 -11.96
N ALA A 262 -14.69 -22.04 -11.04
CA ALA A 262 -13.98 -23.24 -10.59
C ALA A 262 -13.72 -24.26 -11.71
N VAL A 263 -14.63 -24.40 -12.68
CA VAL A 263 -14.41 -25.19 -13.90
C VAL A 263 -13.26 -24.60 -14.72
N VAL A 264 -13.28 -23.28 -14.92
CA VAL A 264 -12.25 -22.53 -15.64
C VAL A 264 -10.90 -22.60 -14.95
N SER A 265 -10.81 -22.55 -13.62
CA SER A 265 -9.54 -22.59 -12.86
C SER A 265 -9.02 -24.00 -12.59
N LYS A 266 -9.73 -25.04 -13.05
CA LYS A 266 -9.31 -26.42 -12.82
C LYS A 266 -8.01 -26.75 -13.53
N ARG A 267 -7.01 -27.21 -12.78
CA ARG A 267 -5.70 -27.59 -13.34
C ARG A 267 -5.83 -28.79 -14.28
N MET A 268 -5.36 -28.63 -15.50
CA MET A 268 -5.26 -29.68 -16.52
C MET A 268 -4.25 -29.26 -17.59
N ASP A 269 -3.87 -30.20 -18.46
CA ASP A 269 -2.95 -29.91 -19.56
C ASP A 269 -3.52 -28.86 -20.54
N ALA A 270 -2.64 -28.07 -21.17
CA ALA A 270 -3.03 -26.91 -21.96
C ALA A 270 -3.97 -27.23 -23.15
N LYS A 271 -3.78 -28.37 -23.82
CA LYS A 271 -4.62 -28.78 -24.96
C LYS A 271 -6.08 -29.08 -24.59
N PRO A 272 -6.36 -29.98 -23.63
CA PRO A 272 -7.74 -30.19 -23.18
C PRO A 272 -8.33 -28.92 -22.54
N LYS A 273 -7.50 -28.08 -21.89
CA LYS A 273 -7.92 -26.80 -21.33
C LYS A 273 -8.49 -25.87 -22.39
N ILE A 274 -7.80 -25.66 -23.52
CA ILE A 274 -8.30 -24.80 -24.59
C ILE A 274 -9.65 -25.29 -25.12
N ARG A 275 -9.80 -26.60 -25.34
CA ARG A 275 -11.07 -27.16 -25.81
C ARG A 275 -12.21 -26.93 -24.81
N LEU A 276 -11.92 -27.06 -23.51
CA LEU A 276 -12.86 -26.74 -22.44
C LEU A 276 -13.26 -25.26 -22.47
N LEU A 277 -12.29 -24.34 -22.59
CA LEU A 277 -12.56 -22.91 -22.65
C LEU A 277 -13.43 -22.55 -23.87
N GLN A 278 -13.12 -23.12 -25.05
CA GLN A 278 -13.93 -22.96 -26.26
C GLN A 278 -15.39 -23.42 -26.08
N SER A 279 -15.62 -24.52 -25.35
CA SER A 279 -16.97 -25.05 -25.16
C SER A 279 -17.86 -24.20 -24.26
N LEU A 280 -17.28 -23.34 -23.41
CA LEU A 280 -18.02 -22.52 -22.45
C LEU A 280 -18.70 -21.29 -23.06
N GLN A 281 -18.29 -20.84 -24.25
CA GLN A 281 -18.86 -19.67 -24.96
C GLN A 281 -19.03 -18.44 -24.06
N ILE A 282 -17.93 -18.00 -23.43
CA ILE A 282 -17.95 -17.01 -22.35
C ILE A 282 -18.46 -15.62 -22.77
N SER A 283 -18.40 -15.29 -24.07
CA SER A 283 -18.94 -14.02 -24.60
C SER A 283 -20.38 -13.74 -24.22
N ARG A 284 -21.19 -14.78 -23.96
CA ARG A 284 -22.59 -14.62 -23.52
C ARG A 284 -22.71 -13.88 -22.19
N VAL A 285 -21.72 -14.01 -21.30
CA VAL A 285 -21.73 -13.41 -19.96
C VAL A 285 -21.51 -11.90 -20.01
N PHE A 286 -20.97 -11.37 -21.12
CA PHE A 286 -20.71 -9.93 -21.27
C PHE A 286 -21.96 -9.06 -21.10
N GLY A 287 -23.12 -9.54 -21.60
CA GLY A 287 -24.39 -8.80 -21.50
C GLY A 287 -24.78 -8.46 -20.05
N LEU A 288 -24.38 -9.29 -19.09
CA LEU A 288 -24.70 -9.12 -17.67
C LEU A 288 -23.96 -7.95 -17.01
N ILE A 289 -22.84 -7.51 -17.58
CA ILE A 289 -22.02 -6.42 -17.02
C ILE A 289 -22.53 -5.06 -17.49
N ALA A 290 -23.21 -5.02 -18.64
CA ALA A 290 -23.65 -3.77 -19.26
C ALA A 290 -24.94 -3.21 -18.63
N GLU A 291 -25.69 -4.03 -17.90
CA GLU A 291 -27.05 -3.69 -17.44
C GLU A 291 -27.09 -3.11 -16.01
N ASP A 292 -26.25 -3.59 -15.08
CA ASP A 292 -26.21 -3.11 -13.69
C ASP A 292 -24.79 -3.19 -13.10
N SER A 293 -24.03 -2.09 -13.17
CA SER A 293 -22.61 -2.04 -12.81
C SER A 293 -22.29 -2.24 -11.32
N ASP A 294 -23.28 -2.07 -10.43
CA ASP A 294 -23.08 -2.04 -8.97
C ASP A 294 -23.58 -3.33 -8.27
N SER A 295 -24.03 -4.33 -9.03
CA SER A 295 -24.51 -5.61 -8.47
C SER A 295 -23.36 -6.51 -7.99
N GLU A 296 -23.57 -7.24 -6.88
CA GLU A 296 -22.69 -8.32 -6.38
C GLU A 296 -22.38 -9.37 -7.47
N LEU A 297 -23.29 -9.53 -8.44
CA LEU A 297 -23.09 -10.40 -9.59
C LEU A 297 -21.93 -9.95 -10.49
N VAL A 298 -21.75 -8.64 -10.70
CA VAL A 298 -20.70 -8.08 -11.55
C VAL A 298 -19.32 -8.44 -11.02
N GLU A 299 -19.13 -8.42 -9.69
CA GLU A 299 -17.86 -8.81 -9.06
C GLU A 299 -17.50 -10.28 -9.39
N LYS A 300 -18.48 -11.19 -9.29
CA LYS A 300 -18.27 -12.61 -9.62
C LYS A 300 -18.03 -12.82 -11.11
N VAL A 301 -18.74 -12.08 -11.97
CA VAL A 301 -18.56 -12.12 -13.43
C VAL A 301 -17.18 -11.59 -13.83
N ALA A 302 -16.73 -10.49 -13.22
CA ALA A 302 -15.39 -9.93 -13.41
C ALA A 302 -14.29 -10.95 -13.04
N ALA A 303 -14.45 -11.64 -11.92
CA ALA A 303 -13.54 -12.71 -11.50
C ALA A 303 -13.53 -13.87 -12.50
N LEU A 304 -14.70 -14.27 -13.03
CA LEU A 304 -14.81 -15.30 -14.08
C LEU A 304 -14.08 -14.90 -15.36
N LEU A 305 -14.30 -13.69 -15.87
CA LEU A 305 -13.68 -13.20 -17.10
C LEU A 305 -12.16 -13.09 -16.97
N THR A 306 -11.70 -12.60 -15.83
CA THR A 306 -10.26 -12.48 -15.53
C THR A 306 -9.61 -13.84 -15.37
N GLY A 307 -10.28 -14.78 -14.67
CA GLY A 307 -9.82 -16.17 -14.54
C GLY A 307 -9.75 -16.87 -15.90
N TYR A 308 -10.76 -16.68 -16.74
CA TYR A 308 -10.80 -17.21 -18.11
C TYR A 308 -9.64 -16.67 -18.96
N ALA A 309 -9.43 -15.35 -18.92
CA ALA A 309 -8.35 -14.71 -19.66
C ALA A 309 -6.96 -15.16 -19.17
N THR A 310 -6.79 -15.32 -17.85
CA THR A 310 -5.53 -15.80 -17.25
C THR A 310 -5.21 -17.21 -17.70
N GLU A 311 -6.19 -18.12 -17.66
CA GLU A 311 -6.00 -19.51 -18.08
C GLU A 311 -5.75 -19.64 -19.58
N ALA A 312 -6.42 -18.83 -20.41
CA ALA A 312 -6.14 -18.76 -21.84
C ALA A 312 -4.69 -18.31 -22.10
N LEU A 313 -4.26 -17.24 -21.43
CA LEU A 313 -2.89 -16.72 -21.53
C LEU A 313 -1.85 -17.76 -21.08
N ASP A 314 -2.07 -18.46 -19.98
CA ASP A 314 -1.13 -19.47 -19.49
C ASP A 314 -1.07 -20.70 -20.40
N CYS A 315 -2.18 -21.07 -21.04
CA CYS A 315 -2.16 -22.04 -22.14
C CYS A 315 -1.27 -21.58 -23.29
N SER A 316 -1.36 -20.31 -23.72
CA SER A 316 -0.52 -19.80 -24.82
C SER A 316 0.98 -19.85 -24.54
N LYS A 317 1.40 -19.75 -23.25
CA LYS A 317 2.81 -19.81 -22.85
C LYS A 317 3.37 -21.23 -22.84
N SER A 318 2.52 -22.22 -22.58
CA SER A 318 2.91 -23.63 -22.40
C SER A 318 2.81 -24.47 -23.67
N LEU A 319 2.13 -23.97 -24.70
CA LEU A 319 1.92 -24.67 -25.97
C LEU A 319 3.07 -24.46 -26.95
N ASN A 320 3.37 -25.52 -27.72
CA ASN A 320 4.43 -25.53 -28.73
C ASN A 320 3.91 -25.45 -30.18
N SER A 321 2.61 -25.68 -30.40
CA SER A 321 1.99 -25.64 -31.73
C SER A 321 1.50 -24.22 -32.05
N GLN A 322 1.84 -23.70 -33.23
CA GLN A 322 1.38 -22.37 -33.67
C GLN A 322 -0.15 -22.29 -33.83
N GLU A 323 -0.81 -23.39 -34.21
CA GLU A 323 -2.27 -23.45 -34.32
C GLU A 323 -2.95 -23.37 -32.95
N ASP A 324 -2.46 -24.12 -31.96
CA ASP A 324 -3.02 -24.10 -30.60
C ASP A 324 -2.79 -22.74 -29.92
N ILE A 325 -1.65 -22.09 -30.18
CA ILE A 325 -1.37 -20.72 -29.72
C ILE A 325 -2.34 -19.72 -30.37
N ALA A 326 -2.62 -19.86 -31.66
CA ALA A 326 -3.55 -18.98 -32.37
C ALA A 326 -4.96 -19.08 -31.77
N VAL A 327 -5.45 -20.29 -31.50
CA VAL A 327 -6.74 -20.51 -30.85
C VAL A 327 -6.81 -19.87 -29.47
N SER A 328 -5.78 -20.03 -28.63
CA SER A 328 -5.74 -19.36 -27.32
C SER A 328 -5.79 -17.83 -27.44
N MET A 329 -5.07 -17.27 -28.41
CA MET A 329 -5.11 -15.83 -28.67
C MET A 329 -6.47 -15.34 -29.17
N GLU A 330 -7.21 -16.16 -29.93
CA GLU A 330 -8.59 -15.84 -30.32
C GLU A 330 -9.54 -15.80 -29.11
N LEU A 331 -9.38 -16.73 -28.16
CA LEU A 331 -10.15 -16.71 -26.91
C LEU A 331 -9.83 -15.47 -26.06
N LEU A 332 -8.57 -15.04 -26.05
CA LEU A 332 -8.16 -13.79 -25.40
C LEU A 332 -8.78 -12.57 -26.10
N ASP A 333 -8.74 -12.52 -27.43
CA ASP A 333 -9.35 -11.45 -28.22
C ASP A 333 -10.87 -11.34 -27.95
N GLU A 334 -11.56 -12.45 -27.67
CA GLU A 334 -12.99 -12.51 -27.33
C GLU A 334 -13.29 -11.91 -25.94
N VAL A 335 -12.47 -12.19 -24.94
CA VAL A 335 -12.74 -11.82 -23.53
C VAL A 335 -12.20 -10.45 -23.13
N LEU A 336 -11.11 -9.98 -23.77
CA LEU A 336 -10.43 -8.72 -23.40
C LEU A 336 -11.32 -7.47 -23.43
N PRO A 337 -12.25 -7.27 -24.40
CA PRO A 337 -13.16 -6.14 -24.38
C PRO A 337 -13.99 -6.06 -23.09
N SER A 338 -14.44 -7.21 -22.58
CA SER A 338 -15.19 -7.31 -21.32
C SER A 338 -14.32 -6.96 -20.12
N VAL A 339 -13.08 -7.44 -20.10
CA VAL A 339 -12.10 -7.11 -19.04
C VAL A 339 -11.82 -5.60 -18.99
N PHE A 340 -11.65 -4.97 -20.16
CA PHE A 340 -11.44 -3.52 -20.23
C PHE A 340 -12.68 -2.72 -19.81
N TYR A 341 -13.88 -3.18 -20.18
CA TYR A 341 -15.13 -2.56 -19.76
C TYR A 341 -15.29 -2.59 -18.24
N VAL A 342 -15.08 -3.75 -17.61
CA VAL A 342 -15.14 -3.92 -16.15
C VAL A 342 -14.17 -2.97 -15.45
N MET A 343 -12.91 -2.90 -15.89
CA MET A 343 -11.92 -2.02 -15.27
C MET A 343 -12.23 -0.53 -15.41
N GLN A 344 -13.01 -0.12 -16.41
CA GLN A 344 -13.32 1.30 -16.63
C GLN A 344 -14.61 1.74 -15.95
N ASN A 345 -15.58 0.84 -15.79
CA ASN A 345 -16.95 1.21 -15.46
C ASN A 345 -17.49 0.56 -14.18
N CYS A 346 -16.75 -0.39 -13.57
CA CYS A 346 -17.21 -1.11 -12.38
C CYS A 346 -16.23 -0.89 -11.22
N GLU A 347 -16.75 -0.62 -10.03
CA GLU A 347 -15.96 -0.62 -8.79
C GLU A 347 -15.85 -2.06 -8.28
N ILE A 348 -14.66 -2.66 -8.43
CA ILE A 348 -14.42 -4.07 -8.08
C ILE A 348 -13.16 -4.27 -7.24
N ASP A 349 -13.28 -5.10 -6.20
CA ASP A 349 -12.17 -5.51 -5.34
C ASP A 349 -11.09 -6.30 -6.10
N THR A 350 -11.44 -6.88 -7.24
CA THR A 350 -10.54 -7.71 -8.05
C THR A 350 -9.62 -6.92 -8.97
N THR A 351 -9.65 -5.58 -8.97
CA THR A 351 -8.85 -4.70 -9.83
C THR A 351 -7.37 -5.10 -9.87
N PHE A 352 -6.77 -5.40 -8.71
CA PHE A 352 -5.37 -5.85 -8.62
C PHE A 352 -5.09 -7.12 -9.42
N SER A 353 -5.97 -8.13 -9.34
CA SER A 353 -5.83 -9.38 -10.08
C SER A 353 -5.87 -9.17 -11.59
N ILE A 354 -6.70 -8.22 -12.06
CA ILE A 354 -6.77 -7.85 -13.48
C ILE A 354 -5.49 -7.15 -13.92
N VAL A 355 -4.94 -6.24 -13.11
CA VAL A 355 -3.67 -5.58 -13.39
C VAL A 355 -2.51 -6.58 -13.44
N GLN A 356 -2.50 -7.60 -12.58
CA GLN A 356 -1.52 -8.69 -12.66
C GLN A 356 -1.66 -9.50 -13.95
N PHE A 357 -2.88 -9.85 -14.34
CA PHE A 357 -3.17 -10.50 -15.61
C PHE A 357 -2.66 -9.66 -16.80
N LEU A 358 -3.00 -8.37 -16.86
CA LEU A 358 -2.58 -7.48 -17.95
C LEU A 358 -1.05 -7.31 -17.99
N SER A 359 -0.40 -7.26 -16.83
CA SER A 359 1.06 -7.21 -16.74
C SER A 359 1.69 -8.49 -17.30
N SER A 360 1.12 -9.64 -16.97
CA SER A 360 1.51 -10.94 -17.51
C SER A 360 1.30 -10.99 -19.04
N TYR A 361 0.18 -10.46 -19.52
CA TYR A 361 -0.15 -10.37 -20.95
C TYR A 361 0.87 -9.52 -21.71
N VAL A 362 1.15 -8.30 -21.24
CA VAL A 362 2.16 -7.40 -21.83
C VAL A 362 3.56 -8.03 -21.78
N ALA A 363 3.89 -8.79 -20.73
CA ALA A 363 5.17 -9.48 -20.66
C ALA A 363 5.34 -10.52 -21.79
N THR A 364 4.26 -11.23 -22.17
CA THR A 364 4.31 -12.16 -23.32
C THR A 364 4.54 -11.45 -24.65
N MET A 365 4.12 -10.20 -24.78
CA MET A 365 4.34 -9.42 -26.01
C MET A 365 5.81 -9.05 -26.22
N ARG A 366 6.65 -9.09 -25.18
CA ARG A 366 8.07 -8.77 -25.29
C ARG A 366 8.83 -9.75 -26.20
N SER A 367 8.38 -11.00 -26.29
CA SER A 367 8.98 -11.99 -27.22
C SER A 367 8.51 -11.81 -28.66
N LEU A 368 7.45 -11.03 -28.89
CA LEU A 368 6.81 -10.81 -30.18
C LEU A 368 7.21 -9.44 -30.73
N SER A 369 8.45 -9.31 -31.23
CA SER A 369 8.91 -8.09 -31.89
C SER A 369 9.13 -8.35 -33.38
N PRO A 370 8.39 -7.69 -34.31
CA PRO A 370 7.41 -6.62 -34.10
C PRO A 370 6.01 -7.11 -33.66
N LEU A 371 5.25 -6.22 -33.01
CA LEU A 371 3.87 -6.47 -32.57
C LEU A 371 2.88 -6.46 -33.74
N ARG A 372 1.82 -7.27 -33.63
CA ARG A 372 0.70 -7.29 -34.58
C ARG A 372 -0.27 -6.14 -34.34
N GLU A 373 -1.04 -5.75 -35.36
CA GLU A 373 -2.01 -4.64 -35.30
C GLU A 373 -3.05 -4.80 -34.17
N LYS A 374 -3.54 -6.02 -33.93
CA LYS A 374 -4.45 -6.32 -32.81
C LYS A 374 -3.79 -6.06 -31.45
N GLN A 375 -2.53 -6.47 -31.27
CA GLN A 375 -1.81 -6.27 -30.01
C GLN A 375 -1.55 -4.78 -29.77
N LEU A 376 -1.27 -4.01 -30.82
CA LEU A 376 -1.17 -2.55 -30.72
C LEU A 376 -2.49 -1.90 -30.30
N ARG A 377 -3.64 -2.42 -30.78
CA ARG A 377 -4.97 -1.98 -30.31
C ARG A 377 -5.19 -2.30 -28.84
N HIS A 378 -4.85 -3.51 -28.40
CA HIS A 378 -4.97 -3.89 -26.98
C HIS A 378 -4.08 -3.02 -26.09
N VAL A 379 -2.85 -2.73 -26.50
CA VAL A 379 -1.97 -1.78 -25.80
C VAL A 379 -2.64 -0.41 -25.67
N GLY A 380 -3.25 0.10 -26.75
CA GLY A 380 -4.01 1.35 -26.71
C GLY A 380 -5.17 1.31 -25.70
N GLN A 381 -5.93 0.22 -25.66
CA GLN A 381 -7.03 0.04 -24.71
C GLN A 381 -6.54 -0.06 -23.26
N ILE A 382 -5.42 -0.75 -23.01
CA ILE A 382 -4.83 -0.80 -21.66
C ILE A 382 -4.37 0.60 -21.22
N LEU A 383 -3.77 1.39 -22.12
CA LEU A 383 -3.41 2.77 -21.81
C LEU A 383 -4.63 3.64 -21.49
N GLU A 384 -5.75 3.44 -22.18
CA GLU A 384 -7.03 4.10 -21.85
C GLU A 384 -7.56 3.69 -20.48
N VAL A 385 -7.52 2.39 -20.14
CA VAL A 385 -7.90 1.89 -18.81
C VAL A 385 -7.02 2.51 -17.72
N ILE A 386 -5.70 2.52 -17.90
CA ILE A 386 -4.77 3.14 -16.95
C ILE A 386 -5.13 4.61 -16.78
N ARG A 387 -5.32 5.35 -17.88
CA ARG A 387 -5.69 6.77 -17.84
C ARG A 387 -7.00 7.01 -17.06
N ALA A 388 -8.01 6.17 -17.25
CA ALA A 388 -9.28 6.27 -16.53
C ALA A 388 -9.09 6.04 -15.02
N LEU A 389 -8.40 4.95 -14.65
CA LEU A 389 -8.26 4.51 -13.26
C LEU A 389 -7.32 5.38 -12.42
N ILE A 390 -6.31 6.00 -13.02
CA ILE A 390 -5.42 6.87 -12.24
C ILE A 390 -6.10 8.18 -11.86
N ARG A 391 -7.20 8.60 -12.49
CA ARG A 391 -7.81 9.91 -12.19
C ARG A 391 -8.32 9.96 -10.75
N TYR A 392 -8.12 11.10 -10.09
CA TYR A 392 -8.82 11.38 -8.84
C TYR A 392 -10.33 11.49 -9.09
N ASP A 393 -11.12 11.16 -8.07
CA ASP A 393 -12.55 11.48 -8.06
C ASP A 393 -12.69 13.01 -7.83
N PRO A 394 -13.40 13.73 -8.71
CA PRO A 394 -13.67 15.17 -8.56
C PRO A 394 -14.31 15.55 -7.22
N SER A 395 -14.97 14.63 -6.51
CA SER A 395 -15.59 14.87 -5.21
C SER A 395 -14.58 15.30 -4.13
N TYR A 396 -13.32 14.87 -4.22
CA TYR A 396 -12.26 15.17 -3.25
C TYR A 396 -11.43 16.41 -3.61
N ARG A 397 -11.74 17.11 -4.71
CA ARG A 397 -10.91 18.19 -5.25
C ARG A 397 -10.55 19.25 -4.20
N ASP A 398 -11.54 19.74 -3.46
CA ASP A 398 -11.35 20.79 -2.46
C ASP A 398 -10.50 20.29 -1.28
N ASN A 399 -10.71 19.05 -0.84
CA ASN A 399 -9.93 18.42 0.23
C ASN A 399 -8.46 18.23 -0.20
N LEU A 400 -8.24 17.85 -1.45
CA LEU A 400 -6.91 17.64 -2.03
C LEU A 400 -6.16 18.97 -2.21
N ASP A 401 -6.83 20.06 -2.59
CA ASP A 401 -6.19 21.37 -2.73
C ASP A 401 -5.85 22.00 -1.37
N ALA A 402 -6.79 21.91 -0.41
CA ALA A 402 -6.59 22.37 0.97
C ALA A 402 -5.61 21.49 1.77
N LEU A 403 -5.41 20.24 1.36
CA LEU A 403 -4.61 19.22 2.05
C LEU A 403 -5.07 18.99 3.51
N ASP A 404 -6.37 18.84 3.70
CA ASP A 404 -6.95 18.48 5.00
C ASP A 404 -6.72 17.00 5.35
N LYS A 405 -7.35 16.50 6.42
CA LYS A 405 -7.20 15.09 6.80
C LYS A 405 -7.69 14.14 5.71
N ILE A 406 -8.82 14.46 5.06
CA ILE A 406 -9.44 13.66 4.01
C ILE A 406 -8.53 13.69 2.77
N GLY A 407 -8.05 14.87 2.38
CA GLY A 407 -7.13 15.02 1.25
C GLY A 407 -5.83 14.23 1.42
N ARG A 408 -5.26 14.18 2.64
CA ARG A 408 -4.07 13.36 2.91
C ARG A 408 -4.34 11.86 2.81
N GLU A 409 -5.44 11.39 3.39
CA GLU A 409 -5.84 9.98 3.30
C GLU A 409 -6.12 9.57 1.84
N GLU A 410 -6.71 10.47 1.06
CA GLU A 410 -6.98 10.27 -0.36
C GLU A 410 -5.69 10.22 -1.21
N GLU A 411 -4.73 11.13 -0.97
CA GLU A 411 -3.42 11.08 -1.62
C GLU A 411 -2.69 9.77 -1.30
N ASP A 412 -2.65 9.35 -0.03
CA ASP A 412 -1.99 8.12 0.40
C ASP A 412 -2.64 6.88 -0.26
N ARG A 413 -3.98 6.83 -0.30
CA ARG A 413 -4.73 5.79 -0.98
C ARG A 413 -4.40 5.74 -2.47
N MET A 414 -4.41 6.89 -3.15
CA MET A 414 -4.15 6.98 -4.59
C MET A 414 -2.70 6.62 -4.93
N VAL A 415 -1.72 6.98 -4.09
CA VAL A 415 -0.32 6.62 -4.28
C VAL A 415 -0.13 5.11 -4.26
N GLU A 416 -0.72 4.39 -3.30
CA GLU A 416 -0.62 2.93 -3.25
C GLU A 416 -1.42 2.29 -4.41
N PHE A 417 -2.61 2.80 -4.73
CA PHE A 417 -3.43 2.29 -5.84
C PHE A 417 -2.76 2.42 -7.21
N ARG A 418 -2.12 3.57 -7.50
CA ARG A 418 -1.45 3.82 -8.80
C ARG A 418 -0.16 3.02 -9.01
N LYS A 419 0.40 2.42 -7.94
CA LYS A 419 1.71 1.75 -7.97
C LYS A 419 1.79 0.66 -9.03
N ASP A 420 0.82 -0.25 -9.04
CA ASP A 420 0.80 -1.37 -10.00
C ASP A 420 0.39 -0.92 -11.40
N LEU A 421 -0.52 0.07 -11.52
CA LEU A 421 -0.89 0.69 -12.79
C LEU A 421 0.33 1.35 -13.48
N PHE A 422 1.19 2.02 -12.72
CA PHE A 422 2.43 2.58 -13.25
C PHE A 422 3.48 1.50 -13.56
N VAL A 423 3.52 0.37 -12.84
CA VAL A 423 4.34 -0.78 -13.25
C VAL A 423 3.88 -1.33 -14.61
N LEU A 424 2.57 -1.45 -14.82
CA LEU A 424 1.99 -1.84 -16.09
C LEU A 424 2.31 -0.83 -17.21
N LEU A 425 2.13 0.47 -16.97
CA LEU A 425 2.48 1.54 -17.91
C LEU A 425 3.96 1.47 -18.34
N ARG A 426 4.89 1.31 -17.38
CA ARG A 426 6.33 1.21 -17.69
C ARG A 426 6.63 -0.04 -18.51
N SER A 427 5.92 -1.14 -18.27
CA SER A 427 6.07 -2.38 -19.04
C SER A 427 5.59 -2.21 -20.47
N ILE A 428 4.46 -1.52 -20.67
CA ILE A 428 3.93 -1.14 -21.99
C ILE A 428 4.91 -0.20 -22.71
N GLY A 429 5.45 0.80 -22.01
CA GLY A 429 6.42 1.75 -22.55
C GLY A 429 7.69 1.10 -23.10
N ARG A 430 8.09 -0.06 -22.55
CA ARG A 430 9.23 -0.86 -23.03
C ARG A 430 8.89 -1.74 -24.24
N VAL A 431 7.64 -2.22 -24.33
CA VAL A 431 7.18 -3.14 -25.38
C VAL A 431 6.71 -2.36 -26.63
N ALA A 432 6.01 -1.24 -26.44
CA ALA A 432 5.44 -0.41 -27.50
C ALA A 432 5.70 1.09 -27.24
N PRO A 433 6.97 1.54 -27.31
CA PRO A 433 7.34 2.93 -26.99
C PRO A 433 6.63 3.96 -27.86
N ASN A 434 6.53 3.73 -29.18
CA ASN A 434 5.89 4.68 -30.10
C ASN A 434 4.40 4.89 -29.80
N VAL A 435 3.64 3.82 -29.55
CA VAL A 435 2.21 3.90 -29.20
C VAL A 435 2.03 4.64 -27.89
N THR A 436 2.85 4.30 -26.88
CA THR A 436 2.83 4.95 -25.56
C THR A 436 3.11 6.45 -25.66
N GLN A 437 4.13 6.85 -26.44
CA GLN A 437 4.46 8.25 -26.63
C GLN A 437 3.37 9.03 -27.37
N VAL A 438 2.78 8.47 -28.43
CA VAL A 438 1.65 9.09 -29.14
C VAL A 438 0.44 9.23 -28.22
N PHE A 439 0.17 8.24 -27.39
CA PHE A 439 -0.92 8.27 -26.42
C PHE A 439 -0.75 9.38 -25.38
N ILE A 440 0.44 9.49 -24.79
CA ILE A 440 0.76 10.54 -23.82
C ILE A 440 0.67 11.92 -24.50
N ARG A 441 1.18 12.06 -25.73
CA ARG A 441 1.07 13.29 -26.51
C ARG A 441 -0.37 13.73 -26.70
N ASN A 442 -1.24 12.80 -27.11
CA ASN A 442 -2.65 13.10 -27.34
C ASN A 442 -3.37 13.41 -26.01
N SER A 443 -3.00 12.75 -24.92
CA SER A 443 -3.55 13.02 -23.58
C SER A 443 -3.17 14.41 -23.09
N LEU A 444 -1.90 14.82 -23.24
CA LEU A 444 -1.45 16.18 -22.92
C LEU A 444 -2.13 17.22 -23.83
N ALA A 445 -2.22 16.97 -25.13
CA ALA A 445 -2.91 17.88 -26.05
C ALA A 445 -4.40 18.06 -25.69
N SER A 446 -5.09 16.97 -25.32
CA SER A 446 -6.48 17.02 -24.86
C SER A 446 -6.61 17.79 -23.55
N ALA A 447 -5.69 17.59 -22.61
CA ALA A 447 -5.63 18.32 -21.34
C ALA A 447 -5.48 19.84 -21.57
N VAL A 448 -4.66 20.26 -22.55
CA VAL A 448 -4.46 21.66 -22.92
C VAL A 448 -5.69 22.28 -23.60
N ALA A 449 -6.38 21.51 -24.45
CA ALA A 449 -7.55 22.00 -25.17
C ALA A 449 -8.78 22.20 -24.26
N SER A 450 -8.78 21.61 -23.06
CA SER A 450 -9.91 21.64 -22.13
C SER A 450 -10.04 22.98 -21.38
N SER A 451 -11.29 23.43 -21.16
CA SER A 451 -11.60 24.70 -20.48
C SER A 451 -11.34 24.67 -18.96
N THR A 452 -11.16 25.86 -18.38
CA THR A 452 -10.26 26.17 -17.26
C THR A 452 -10.51 25.55 -15.88
N ASP A 453 -11.60 24.80 -15.63
CA ASP A 453 -11.92 24.35 -14.26
C ASP A 453 -12.57 22.95 -14.13
N ARG A 454 -13.00 22.33 -15.23
CA ARG A 454 -13.73 21.04 -15.15
C ARG A 454 -12.84 19.80 -15.26
N ASN A 455 -11.60 19.94 -15.75
CA ASN A 455 -10.77 18.81 -16.16
C ASN A 455 -9.45 18.71 -15.38
N VAL A 456 -9.42 19.20 -14.14
CA VAL A 456 -8.21 19.21 -13.28
C VAL A 456 -7.61 17.81 -13.14
N GLU A 457 -8.46 16.82 -12.92
CA GLU A 457 -8.09 15.42 -12.74
C GLU A 457 -7.57 14.80 -14.05
N GLU A 458 -8.04 15.28 -15.21
CA GLU A 458 -7.52 14.84 -16.51
C GLU A 458 -6.14 15.41 -16.80
N VAL A 459 -5.94 16.69 -16.45
CA VAL A 459 -4.63 17.35 -16.58
C VAL A 459 -3.62 16.68 -15.64
N GLU A 460 -3.99 16.46 -14.39
CA GLU A 460 -3.15 15.76 -13.42
C GLU A 460 -2.84 14.33 -13.88
N ALA A 461 -3.83 13.56 -14.35
CA ALA A 461 -3.62 12.21 -14.86
C ALA A 461 -2.68 12.19 -16.08
N ALA A 462 -2.84 13.11 -17.03
CA ALA A 462 -1.97 13.20 -18.21
C ALA A 462 -0.52 13.52 -17.83
N LEU A 463 -0.30 14.44 -16.88
CA LEU A 463 1.02 14.74 -16.34
C LEU A 463 1.61 13.56 -15.58
N SER A 464 0.80 12.87 -14.77
CA SER A 464 1.19 11.67 -14.02
C SER A 464 1.60 10.52 -14.94
N LEU A 465 0.90 10.31 -16.07
CA LEU A 465 1.32 9.36 -17.11
C LEU A 465 2.70 9.74 -17.68
N PHE A 466 2.91 11.02 -17.98
CA PHE A 466 4.18 11.47 -18.56
C PHE A 466 5.34 11.38 -17.56
N TYR A 467 5.07 11.71 -16.28
CA TYR A 467 6.01 11.51 -15.18
C TYR A 467 6.40 10.03 -15.05
N ALA A 468 5.42 9.12 -14.95
CA ALA A 468 5.66 7.69 -14.79
C ALA A 468 6.36 7.07 -16.02
N TYR A 469 6.08 7.56 -17.23
CA TYR A 469 6.77 7.12 -18.45
C TYR A 469 8.28 7.44 -18.41
N GLY A 470 8.66 8.57 -17.82
CA GLY A 470 10.06 9.00 -17.66
C GLY A 470 10.93 8.00 -16.89
N GLU A 471 10.33 7.19 -16.02
CA GLU A 471 11.00 6.11 -15.26
C GLU A 471 11.33 4.87 -16.12
N SER A 472 10.66 4.72 -17.27
CA SER A 472 10.85 3.57 -18.16
C SER A 472 11.94 3.79 -19.22
N ILE A 473 12.35 5.04 -19.44
CA ILE A 473 13.29 5.46 -20.48
C ILE A 473 14.73 5.38 -19.95
N SER A 474 15.67 4.93 -20.78
CA SER A 474 17.09 4.93 -20.40
C SER A 474 17.63 6.35 -20.30
N ASP A 475 18.68 6.53 -19.50
CA ASP A 475 19.33 7.81 -19.30
C ASP A 475 19.86 8.42 -20.62
N GLU A 476 20.36 7.61 -21.55
CA GLU A 476 20.80 8.07 -22.88
C GLU A 476 19.62 8.49 -23.77
N ALA A 477 18.54 7.71 -23.77
CA ALA A 477 17.34 7.99 -24.55
C ALA A 477 16.61 9.26 -24.06
N LEU A 478 16.68 9.53 -22.74
CA LEU A 478 16.15 10.74 -22.12
C LEU A 478 16.97 11.97 -22.51
N ARG A 479 18.31 11.89 -22.48
CA ARG A 479 19.20 12.99 -22.88
C ARG A 479 19.07 13.35 -24.35
N SER A 480 19.05 12.35 -25.22
CA SER A 480 18.97 12.53 -26.68
C SER A 480 17.57 12.89 -27.21
N GLY A 481 16.52 12.69 -26.39
CA GLY A 481 15.14 12.91 -26.81
C GLY A 481 14.65 11.89 -27.82
N SER A 482 14.76 10.59 -27.50
CA SER A 482 14.38 9.51 -28.42
C SER A 482 12.90 9.57 -28.86
N GLY A 483 12.65 9.35 -30.16
CA GLY A 483 11.29 9.34 -30.71
C GLY A 483 10.58 10.69 -30.57
N ILE A 484 9.37 10.66 -30.02
CA ILE A 484 8.47 11.82 -29.87
C ILE A 484 8.80 12.60 -28.59
N LEU A 485 9.73 12.13 -27.75
CA LEU A 485 10.17 12.86 -26.54
C LEU A 485 10.71 14.26 -26.87
N ARG A 486 11.38 14.41 -28.02
CA ARG A 486 11.90 15.70 -28.48
C ARG A 486 10.79 16.73 -28.77
N GLU A 487 9.56 16.29 -29.01
CA GLU A 487 8.39 17.16 -29.17
C GLU A 487 7.63 17.31 -27.85
N LEU A 488 7.52 16.23 -27.07
CA LEU A 488 6.78 16.19 -25.80
C LEU A 488 7.39 17.07 -24.71
N VAL A 489 8.71 17.03 -24.52
CA VAL A 489 9.35 17.83 -23.46
C VAL A 489 9.20 19.34 -23.74
N PRO A 490 9.47 19.84 -24.96
CA PRO A 490 9.17 21.24 -25.29
C PRO A 490 7.68 21.59 -25.19
N MET A 491 6.77 20.68 -25.55
CA MET A 491 5.34 20.87 -25.35
C MET A 491 5.03 21.09 -23.86
N LEU A 492 5.53 20.24 -22.96
CA LEU A 492 5.35 20.39 -21.52
C LEU A 492 5.87 21.75 -21.01
N LEU A 493 7.07 22.15 -21.43
CA LEU A 493 7.72 23.37 -20.97
C LEU A 493 7.03 24.66 -21.46
N SER A 494 6.52 24.64 -22.69
CA SER A 494 5.83 25.79 -23.30
C SER A 494 4.36 25.91 -22.87
N THR A 495 3.76 24.81 -22.40
CA THR A 495 2.35 24.79 -22.01
C THR A 495 2.11 25.52 -20.69
N ARG A 496 1.04 26.32 -20.66
CA ARG A 496 0.44 26.84 -19.44
C ARG A 496 -0.94 26.22 -19.27
N PHE A 497 -1.07 25.30 -18.33
CA PHE A 497 -2.35 24.70 -17.98
C PHE A 497 -3.22 25.72 -17.23
N PRO A 498 -4.52 25.81 -17.53
CA PRO A 498 -5.40 26.74 -16.82
C PRO A 498 -5.47 26.51 -15.31
N CYS A 499 -5.36 25.26 -14.88
CA CYS A 499 -5.45 24.80 -13.50
C CYS A 499 -4.11 24.81 -12.74
N HIS A 500 -3.12 25.58 -13.20
CA HIS A 500 -1.83 25.71 -12.50
C HIS A 500 -1.94 26.27 -11.08
N SER A 501 -3.03 26.97 -10.75
CA SER A 501 -3.31 27.45 -9.39
C SER A 501 -3.69 26.33 -8.41
N ILE A 502 -4.03 25.14 -8.92
CA ILE A 502 -4.44 23.99 -8.12
C ILE A 502 -3.21 23.18 -7.74
N ARG A 503 -3.09 22.86 -6.45
CA ARG A 503 -1.91 22.23 -5.85
C ARG A 503 -1.49 20.95 -6.57
N LEU A 504 -2.44 20.04 -6.82
CA LEU A 504 -2.15 18.73 -7.44
C LEU A 504 -1.45 18.86 -8.79
N VAL A 505 -1.99 19.71 -9.67
CA VAL A 505 -1.46 19.92 -11.02
C VAL A 505 -0.10 20.59 -10.96
N ALA A 506 0.06 21.63 -10.14
CA ALA A 506 1.33 22.33 -10.00
C ALA A 506 2.45 21.40 -9.51
N LEU A 507 2.18 20.55 -8.53
CA LEU A 507 3.18 19.62 -7.99
C LEU A 507 3.63 18.59 -9.04
N VAL A 508 2.69 17.89 -9.67
CA VAL A 508 3.03 16.87 -10.68
C VAL A 508 3.70 17.52 -11.90
N TYR A 509 3.28 18.72 -12.30
CA TYR A 509 3.92 19.48 -13.38
C TYR A 509 5.40 19.76 -13.08
N LEU A 510 5.70 20.33 -11.91
CA LEU A 510 7.08 20.67 -11.52
C LEU A 510 7.95 19.42 -11.34
N ASP A 511 7.41 18.36 -10.72
CA ASP A 511 8.12 17.07 -10.60
C ASP A 511 8.41 16.45 -11.98
N THR A 512 7.48 16.60 -12.93
CA THR A 512 7.67 16.17 -14.33
C THR A 512 8.80 16.97 -15.00
N ILE A 513 8.85 18.29 -14.84
CA ILE A 513 9.95 19.11 -15.38
C ILE A 513 11.30 18.63 -14.83
N VAL A 514 11.41 18.42 -13.52
CA VAL A 514 12.67 17.93 -12.91
C VAL A 514 13.05 16.55 -13.42
N ARG A 515 12.07 15.67 -13.66
CA ARG A 515 12.32 14.33 -14.22
C ARG A 515 12.99 14.39 -15.59
N TYR A 516 12.52 15.29 -16.45
CA TYR A 516 13.08 15.48 -17.80
C TYR A 516 14.26 16.48 -17.83
N MET A 517 14.79 16.90 -16.68
CA MET A 517 15.89 17.87 -16.61
C MET A 517 17.17 17.40 -17.33
N LYS A 518 17.42 16.08 -17.41
CA LYS A 518 18.55 15.53 -18.19
C LYS A 518 18.44 15.85 -19.69
N PHE A 519 17.24 15.95 -20.23
CA PHE A 519 17.02 16.41 -21.60
C PHE A 519 17.39 17.90 -21.75
N VAL A 520 16.97 18.74 -20.81
CA VAL A 520 17.27 20.18 -20.80
C VAL A 520 18.77 20.45 -20.61
N GLN A 521 19.48 19.56 -19.90
CA GLN A 521 20.94 19.64 -19.82
C GLN A 521 21.57 19.58 -21.22
N GLU A 522 21.17 18.66 -22.09
CA GLU A 522 21.73 18.59 -23.46
C GLU A 522 21.17 19.67 -24.40
N HIS A 523 19.93 20.11 -24.16
CA HIS A 523 19.21 21.09 -24.97
C HIS A 523 19.04 22.43 -24.23
N THR A 524 20.11 23.22 -24.19
CA THR A 524 20.18 24.47 -23.40
C THR A 524 19.23 25.57 -23.86
N GLU A 525 18.71 25.48 -25.09
CA GLU A 525 17.70 26.38 -25.64
C GLU A 525 16.40 26.42 -24.81
N TYR A 526 16.12 25.36 -24.04
CA TYR A 526 14.90 25.27 -23.21
C TYR A 526 15.08 25.75 -21.76
N ILE A 527 16.31 26.12 -21.34
CA ILE A 527 16.58 26.64 -20.00
C ILE A 527 15.67 27.84 -19.65
N PRO A 528 15.47 28.85 -20.52
CA PRO A 528 14.58 29.97 -20.20
C PRO A 528 13.14 29.55 -19.89
N MET A 529 12.62 28.52 -20.56
CA MET A 529 11.27 28.01 -20.32
C MET A 529 11.15 27.31 -18.96
N VAL A 530 12.18 26.53 -18.58
CA VAL A 530 12.26 25.91 -17.25
C VAL A 530 12.33 26.97 -16.17
N LEU A 531 13.19 27.98 -16.34
CA LEU A 531 13.30 29.09 -15.40
C LEU A 531 11.97 29.84 -15.26
N ALA A 532 11.28 30.13 -16.38
CA ALA A 532 9.96 30.74 -16.33
C ALA A 532 8.97 29.88 -15.52
N ALA A 533 8.96 28.55 -15.70
CA ALA A 533 8.05 27.66 -14.97
C ALA A 533 8.32 27.60 -13.46
N PHE A 534 9.57 27.71 -13.03
CA PHE A 534 9.92 27.72 -11.60
C PHE A 534 9.80 29.08 -10.94
N LEU A 535 10.01 30.18 -11.68
CA LEU A 535 10.14 31.53 -11.13
C LEU A 535 8.92 32.41 -11.38
N ASP A 536 7.82 31.85 -11.91
CA ASP A 536 6.53 32.53 -12.02
C ASP A 536 5.49 31.92 -11.07
N GLU A 537 4.23 32.34 -11.21
CA GLU A 537 3.09 31.91 -10.40
C GLU A 537 2.82 30.38 -10.42
N ARG A 538 3.44 29.63 -11.34
CA ARG A 538 3.37 28.16 -11.39
C ARG A 538 4.31 27.48 -10.38
N GLY A 539 5.34 28.19 -9.92
CA GLY A 539 6.45 27.64 -9.13
C GLY A 539 6.60 28.29 -7.77
N VAL A 540 7.72 28.98 -7.56
CA VAL A 540 8.09 29.58 -6.26
C VAL A 540 7.09 30.65 -5.82
N HIS A 541 6.46 31.36 -6.76
CA HIS A 541 5.45 32.39 -6.48
C HIS A 541 4.01 31.85 -6.43
N HIS A 542 3.84 30.53 -6.36
CA HIS A 542 2.52 29.91 -6.32
C HIS A 542 1.73 30.32 -5.05
N PRO A 543 0.42 30.61 -5.14
CA PRO A 543 -0.39 31.06 -3.99
C PRO A 543 -0.49 30.04 -2.85
N ASN A 544 -0.56 28.75 -3.18
CA ASN A 544 -0.52 27.67 -2.20
C ASN A 544 0.91 27.45 -1.67
N VAL A 545 1.09 27.66 -0.36
CA VAL A 545 2.39 27.59 0.33
C VAL A 545 3.05 26.20 0.18
N ASN A 546 2.26 25.12 0.16
CA ASN A 546 2.81 23.77 0.00
C ASN A 546 3.44 23.57 -1.40
N VAL A 547 2.86 24.18 -2.44
CA VAL A 547 3.45 24.21 -3.79
C VAL A 547 4.71 25.05 -3.79
N SER A 548 4.66 26.29 -3.30
CA SER A 548 5.82 27.20 -3.29
C SER A 548 7.03 26.58 -2.57
N ARG A 549 6.80 25.91 -1.43
CA ARG A 549 7.84 25.15 -0.69
C ARG A 549 8.44 24.02 -1.53
N ARG A 550 7.59 23.18 -2.13
CA ARG A 550 8.05 22.07 -2.97
C ARG A 550 8.74 22.57 -4.24
N ALA A 551 8.23 23.62 -4.86
CA ALA A 551 8.82 24.28 -6.01
C ALA A 551 10.21 24.83 -5.69
N SER A 552 10.40 25.43 -4.51
CA SER A 552 11.69 25.90 -4.02
C SER A 552 12.73 24.77 -3.91
N TYR A 553 12.32 23.62 -3.38
CA TYR A 553 13.17 22.42 -3.32
C TYR A 553 13.52 21.90 -4.72
N LEU A 554 12.52 21.79 -5.60
CA LEU A 554 12.70 21.30 -6.96
C LEU A 554 13.56 22.25 -7.81
N PHE A 555 13.42 23.56 -7.60
CA PHE A 555 14.27 24.58 -8.20
C PHE A 555 15.72 24.44 -7.73
N MET A 556 15.95 24.26 -6.42
CA MET A 556 17.29 23.97 -5.89
C MET A 556 17.91 22.73 -6.54
N ARG A 557 17.12 21.67 -6.77
CA ARG A 557 17.58 20.48 -7.51
C ARG A 557 17.90 20.80 -8.97
N ALA A 558 17.06 21.59 -9.65
CA ALA A 558 17.29 22.03 -11.02
C ALA A 558 18.61 22.82 -11.13
N VAL A 559 18.88 23.72 -10.18
CA VAL A 559 20.15 24.47 -10.09
C VAL A 559 21.36 23.52 -9.94
N LYS A 560 21.26 22.52 -9.05
CA LYS A 560 22.33 21.50 -8.89
C LYS A 560 22.59 20.69 -10.16
N MET A 561 21.56 20.49 -10.99
CA MET A 561 21.67 19.76 -12.25
C MET A 561 22.24 20.62 -13.38
N LEU A 562 21.77 21.86 -13.55
CA LEU A 562 22.17 22.71 -14.68
C LEU A 562 23.53 23.39 -14.47
N LYS A 563 23.93 23.65 -13.22
CA LYS A 563 25.25 24.22 -12.84
C LYS A 563 25.63 25.43 -13.70
N ALA A 564 26.85 25.45 -14.25
CA ALA A 564 27.42 26.53 -15.05
C ALA A 564 26.53 27.01 -16.22
N LYS A 565 25.59 26.18 -16.70
CA LYS A 565 24.63 26.56 -17.75
C LYS A 565 23.66 27.67 -17.30
N LEU A 566 23.54 27.92 -15.99
CA LEU A 566 22.70 28.98 -15.42
C LEU A 566 23.43 30.32 -15.24
N VAL A 567 24.76 30.37 -15.41
CA VAL A 567 25.57 31.59 -15.23
C VAL A 567 25.01 32.80 -16.00
N PRO A 568 24.56 32.67 -17.26
CA PRO A 568 23.98 33.80 -18.00
C PRO A 568 22.68 34.36 -17.41
N PHE A 569 21.97 33.57 -16.59
CA PHE A 569 20.65 33.89 -16.07
C PHE A 569 20.66 34.28 -14.59
N VAL A 570 21.82 34.26 -13.91
CA VAL A 570 21.93 34.50 -12.46
C VAL A 570 21.27 35.82 -12.05
N GLU A 571 21.53 36.92 -12.75
CA GLU A 571 20.92 38.23 -12.44
C GLU A 571 19.40 38.21 -12.54
N THR A 572 18.87 37.62 -13.61
CA THR A 572 17.41 37.50 -13.83
C THR A 572 16.77 36.63 -12.75
N ILE A 573 17.42 35.52 -12.38
CA ILE A 573 16.94 34.63 -11.31
C ILE A 573 16.91 35.38 -9.98
N LEU A 574 18.01 36.06 -9.62
CA LEU A 574 18.10 36.81 -8.36
C LEU A 574 17.04 37.92 -8.29
N GLN A 575 16.81 38.64 -9.39
CA GLN A 575 15.76 39.66 -9.49
C GLN A 575 14.36 39.07 -9.26
N SER A 576 14.06 37.91 -9.86
CA SER A 576 12.76 37.25 -9.70
C SER A 576 12.50 36.72 -8.29
N LEU A 577 13.55 36.47 -7.50
CA LEU A 577 13.43 35.92 -6.14
C LEU A 577 13.47 36.99 -5.05
N GLN A 578 13.62 38.28 -5.39
CA GLN A 578 13.77 39.36 -4.39
C GLN A 578 12.57 39.46 -3.45
N ASP A 579 11.36 39.34 -4.00
CA ASP A 579 10.11 39.37 -3.24
C ASP A 579 10.00 38.19 -2.28
N THR A 580 10.36 36.99 -2.74
CA THR A 580 10.35 35.76 -1.95
C THR A 580 11.36 35.86 -0.81
N VAL A 581 12.58 36.33 -1.09
CA VAL A 581 13.62 36.57 -0.07
C VAL A 581 13.17 37.62 0.94
N ALA A 582 12.49 38.69 0.50
CA ALA A 582 11.94 39.72 1.38
C ALA A 582 10.82 39.18 2.29
N GLN A 583 9.91 38.36 1.75
CA GLN A 583 8.85 37.69 2.51
C GLN A 583 9.43 36.80 3.61
N PHE A 584 10.51 36.06 3.33
CA PHE A 584 11.22 35.25 4.33
C PHE A 584 11.77 36.07 5.51
N THR A 585 12.08 37.35 5.29
CA THR A 585 12.61 38.24 6.34
C THR A 585 11.55 39.03 7.10
N THR A 586 10.29 39.06 6.64
CA THR A 586 9.22 39.95 7.15
C THR A 586 8.03 39.23 7.79
N MET A 587 7.97 37.89 7.80
CA MET A 587 6.82 37.17 8.37
C MET A 587 6.63 37.42 9.88
N ASP A 588 5.56 38.16 10.21
CA ASP A 588 4.98 38.25 11.56
C ASP A 588 4.35 36.90 11.94
N CYS A 589 5.06 36.14 12.78
CA CYS A 589 4.62 34.84 13.29
C CYS A 589 3.38 34.97 14.19
N THR A 590 2.17 34.96 13.61
CA THR A 590 0.91 34.89 14.36
C THR A 590 0.15 33.56 14.19
N SER A 591 0.52 32.70 13.24
CA SER A 591 -0.17 31.43 13.01
C SER A 591 0.49 30.26 13.76
N LYS A 592 -0.27 29.62 14.64
CA LYS A 592 0.06 28.41 15.43
C LYS A 592 0.30 27.13 14.61
N GLU A 593 0.51 27.23 13.30
CA GLU A 593 0.72 26.09 12.39
C GLU A 593 2.18 26.05 11.89
N LEU A 594 3.14 25.89 12.79
CA LEU A 594 4.55 25.69 12.45
C LEU A 594 4.95 24.24 12.76
N SER A 595 4.57 23.32 11.87
CA SER A 595 5.10 21.95 11.84
C SER A 595 6.13 21.71 10.73
N GLY A 596 6.65 22.75 10.06
CA GLY A 596 7.73 22.64 9.09
C GLY A 596 8.73 23.79 9.21
N SER A 597 9.72 23.68 10.09
CA SER A 597 10.71 24.74 10.32
C SER A 597 11.76 24.88 9.19
N GLU A 598 11.52 24.40 7.96
CA GLU A 598 12.49 24.47 6.84
C GLU A 598 12.08 25.41 5.70
N ASP A 599 11.03 26.21 5.94
CA ASP A 599 10.48 27.16 4.97
C ASP A 599 11.54 28.11 4.41
N GLY A 600 11.75 28.06 3.08
CA GLY A 600 12.64 28.96 2.34
C GLY A 600 14.11 28.61 2.29
N SER A 601 14.55 27.68 3.14
CA SER A 601 15.95 27.27 3.21
C SER A 601 16.49 26.80 1.85
N HIS A 602 15.63 26.20 1.01
CA HIS A 602 16.00 25.74 -0.34
C HIS A 602 16.23 26.88 -1.34
N ILE A 603 15.51 28.00 -1.23
CA ILE A 603 15.76 29.17 -2.10
C ILE A 603 17.11 29.78 -1.78
N PHE A 604 17.43 29.96 -0.49
CA PHE A 604 18.76 30.43 -0.09
C PHE A 604 19.88 29.46 -0.51
N GLU A 605 19.64 28.14 -0.42
CA GLU A 605 20.59 27.14 -0.93
C GLU A 605 20.75 27.23 -2.46
N ALA A 606 19.66 27.40 -3.22
CA ALA A 606 19.70 27.59 -4.67
C ALA A 606 20.48 28.85 -5.06
N ILE A 607 20.20 29.97 -4.39
CA ILE A 607 20.91 31.24 -4.59
C ILE A 607 22.40 31.08 -4.24
N GLY A 608 22.71 30.42 -3.13
CA GLY A 608 24.09 30.14 -2.73
C GLY A 608 24.84 29.33 -3.78
N LEU A 609 24.19 28.29 -4.33
CA LEU A 609 24.76 27.45 -5.39
C LEU A 609 24.97 28.21 -6.70
N LEU A 610 24.10 29.17 -7.04
CA LEU A 610 24.23 30.04 -8.21
C LEU A 610 25.38 31.03 -8.07
N ILE A 611 25.46 31.73 -6.93
CA ILE A 611 26.52 32.71 -6.66
C ILE A 611 27.86 32.00 -6.49
N GLY A 612 27.89 30.82 -5.87
CA GLY A 612 29.08 30.04 -5.62
C GLY A 612 29.72 29.36 -6.84
N MET A 613 29.22 29.57 -8.07
CA MET A 613 29.83 28.99 -9.30
C MET A 613 31.08 29.77 -9.73
N GLU A 614 32.19 29.09 -9.97
CA GLU A 614 33.48 29.72 -10.33
C GLU A 614 33.42 30.57 -11.60
N GLU A 615 32.49 30.29 -12.51
CA GLU A 615 32.29 30.98 -13.77
C GLU A 615 31.61 32.36 -13.63
N VAL A 616 31.02 32.69 -12.47
CA VAL A 616 30.43 34.02 -12.22
C VAL A 616 31.56 35.04 -11.94
N PRO A 617 31.54 36.24 -12.54
CA PRO A 617 32.59 37.25 -12.32
C PRO A 617 32.81 37.60 -10.84
N LEU A 618 34.07 37.86 -10.48
CA LEU A 618 34.52 38.14 -9.10
C LEU A 618 33.76 39.29 -8.44
N GLU A 619 33.66 40.41 -9.14
CA GLU A 619 33.00 41.63 -8.66
C GLU A 619 31.51 41.35 -8.40
N LYS A 620 30.82 40.76 -9.38
CA LYS A 620 29.39 40.42 -9.28
C LYS A 620 29.08 39.43 -8.16
N GLN A 621 29.94 38.43 -7.93
CA GLN A 621 29.71 37.49 -6.84
C GLN A 621 29.76 38.16 -5.47
N ALA A 622 30.75 39.03 -5.24
CA ALA A 622 30.86 39.76 -3.98
C ALA A 622 29.67 40.69 -3.78
N ASP A 623 29.24 41.39 -4.84
CA ASP A 623 28.08 42.28 -4.81
C ASP A 623 26.78 41.53 -4.50
N PHE A 624 26.51 40.42 -5.21
CA PHE A 624 25.31 39.61 -4.96
C PHE A 624 25.29 39.01 -3.55
N LEU A 625 26.43 38.50 -3.09
CA LEU A 625 26.53 37.96 -1.74
C LEU A 625 26.34 39.05 -0.68
N SER A 626 26.88 40.25 -0.92
CA SER A 626 26.75 41.36 0.03
C SER A 626 25.32 41.87 0.10
N ALA A 627 24.65 41.96 -1.04
CA ALA A 627 23.25 42.35 -1.12
C ALA A 627 22.32 41.41 -0.30
N LEU A 628 22.72 40.15 -0.09
CA LEU A 628 21.95 39.17 0.68
C LEU A 628 22.40 39.05 2.14
N LEU A 629 23.71 38.94 2.40
CA LEU A 629 24.24 38.75 3.75
C LEU A 629 24.12 40.02 4.60
N THR A 630 24.37 41.20 4.05
CA THR A 630 24.40 42.44 4.82
C THR A 630 23.04 42.77 5.46
N PRO A 631 21.90 42.73 4.75
CA PRO A 631 20.58 42.96 5.37
C PRO A 631 20.24 41.92 6.45
N LEU A 632 20.54 40.64 6.20
CA LEU A 632 20.29 39.56 7.16
C LEU A 632 21.11 39.74 8.45
N CYS A 633 22.38 40.12 8.32
CA CYS A 633 23.25 40.43 9.46
C CYS A 633 22.74 41.65 10.24
N GLN A 634 22.34 42.72 9.57
CA GLN A 634 21.79 43.93 10.20
C GLN A 634 20.49 43.63 10.98
N LEU A 635 19.62 42.76 10.46
CA LEU A 635 18.40 42.33 11.16
C LEU A 635 18.72 41.54 12.44
N VAL A 636 19.74 40.68 12.41
CA VAL A 636 20.22 39.97 13.61
C VAL A 636 20.81 40.94 14.62
N GLU A 637 21.67 41.87 14.19
CA GLU A 637 22.27 42.88 15.07
C GLU A 637 21.20 43.79 15.71
N ALA A 638 20.23 44.27 14.94
CA ALA A 638 19.10 45.05 15.46
C ALA A 638 18.28 44.25 16.48
N SER A 639 18.05 42.96 16.21
CA SER A 639 17.33 42.06 17.13
C SER A 639 18.12 41.77 18.41
N LEU A 640 19.45 41.71 18.34
CA LEU A 640 20.35 41.54 19.49
C LEU A 640 20.44 42.81 20.34
N LEU A 641 20.42 44.00 19.73
CA LEU A 641 20.41 45.29 20.44
C LEU A 641 19.10 45.51 21.21
N ASN A 642 17.96 45.13 20.60
CA ASN A 642 16.63 45.28 21.19
C ASN A 642 16.30 44.21 22.25
N ALA A 643 17.10 43.15 22.38
CA ALA A 643 16.94 42.08 23.37
C ALA A 643 17.02 42.56 24.84
N LYS A 644 17.61 43.74 25.07
CA LYS A 644 17.76 44.33 26.41
C LYS A 644 16.47 44.96 26.95
N VAL A 645 15.42 45.10 26.14
CA VAL A 645 14.11 45.68 26.52
C VAL A 645 13.10 44.54 26.68
N ARG A 646 12.79 44.19 27.93
CA ARG A 646 12.00 42.98 28.29
C ARG A 646 10.49 43.15 28.07
N ASN A 647 9.95 42.47 27.06
CA ASN A 647 8.54 42.03 26.99
C ASN A 647 8.51 40.51 26.65
N PRO A 648 7.74 39.68 27.38
CA PRO A 648 7.78 38.22 27.23
C PRO A 648 7.08 37.69 25.96
N GLU A 649 6.02 38.33 25.45
CA GLU A 649 5.30 37.85 24.25
C GLU A 649 6.05 38.19 22.95
N ASP A 650 6.67 39.38 22.87
CA ASP A 650 7.55 39.79 21.75
C ASP A 650 8.81 38.92 21.62
N SER A 651 9.18 38.18 22.66
CA SER A 651 10.43 37.41 22.69
C SER A 651 10.36 36.15 21.82
N CYS A 652 9.20 35.50 21.72
CA CYS A 652 9.07 34.24 20.97
C CYS A 652 9.12 34.47 19.46
N ALA A 653 8.41 35.48 18.96
CA ALA A 653 8.44 35.87 17.55
C ALA A 653 9.85 36.34 17.11
N LYS A 654 10.55 37.12 17.96
CA LYS A 654 11.93 37.54 17.70
C LYS A 654 12.90 36.35 17.67
N ILE A 655 12.76 35.39 18.59
CA ILE A 655 13.58 34.17 18.60
C ILE A 655 13.35 33.34 17.33
N ALA A 656 12.09 33.19 16.89
CA ALA A 656 11.77 32.49 15.65
C ALA A 656 12.34 33.21 14.42
N SER A 657 12.25 34.54 14.36
CA SER A 657 12.84 35.34 13.28
C SER A 657 14.37 35.16 13.19
N ILE A 658 15.08 35.23 14.33
CA ILE A 658 16.53 34.98 14.36
C ILE A 658 16.85 33.54 13.91
N GLN A 659 16.05 32.54 14.31
CA GLN A 659 16.24 31.15 13.85
C GLN A 659 16.13 31.03 12.33
N GLN A 660 15.11 31.66 11.73
CA GLN A 660 14.91 31.65 10.28
C GLN A 660 16.07 32.32 9.55
N ILE A 661 16.58 33.45 10.06
CA ILE A 661 17.74 34.13 9.47
C ILE A 661 19.00 33.26 9.53
N ILE A 662 19.28 32.62 10.68
CA ILE A 662 20.44 31.70 10.78
C ILE A 662 20.28 30.54 9.78
N MET A 663 19.08 30.01 9.61
CA MET A 663 18.81 28.94 8.64
C MET A 663 19.04 29.40 7.20
N ALA A 664 18.57 30.59 6.83
CA ALA A 664 18.80 31.18 5.53
C ALA A 664 20.29 31.37 5.23
N ILE A 665 21.05 31.96 6.17
CA ILE A 665 22.50 32.15 6.05
C ILE A 665 23.22 30.80 5.94
N ASN A 666 22.83 29.83 6.76
CA ASN A 666 23.43 28.49 6.73
C ASN A 666 23.19 27.79 5.39
N SER A 667 21.96 27.83 4.88
CA SER A 667 21.63 27.30 3.56
C SER A 667 22.36 28.02 2.41
N LEU A 668 22.45 29.34 2.46
CA LEU A 668 23.21 30.15 1.50
C LEU A 668 24.68 29.71 1.45
N SER A 669 25.28 29.46 2.62
CA SER A 669 26.69 29.03 2.72
C SER A 669 26.95 27.63 2.14
N LYS A 670 25.91 26.81 1.90
CA LYS A 670 26.08 25.48 1.28
C LYS A 670 26.58 25.53 -0.16
N GLY A 671 26.35 26.64 -0.85
CA GLY A 671 26.82 26.84 -2.22
C GLY A 671 28.30 27.15 -2.37
N PHE A 672 28.99 27.47 -1.27
CA PHE A 672 30.39 27.86 -1.27
C PHE A 672 31.29 26.74 -0.74
N SER A 673 32.47 26.59 -1.34
CA SER A 673 33.47 25.60 -0.98
C SER A 673 34.73 26.27 -0.43
N GLU A 674 35.53 25.52 0.33
CA GLU A 674 36.82 25.99 0.88
C GLU A 674 37.76 26.54 -0.19
N HIS A 675 37.78 25.91 -1.37
CA HIS A 675 38.58 26.34 -2.52
C HIS A 675 38.23 27.76 -2.97
N ILE A 676 36.94 28.06 -3.11
CA ILE A 676 36.48 29.37 -3.57
C ILE A 676 36.74 30.44 -2.51
N VAL A 677 36.47 30.11 -1.25
CA VAL A 677 36.44 31.07 -0.15
C VAL A 677 37.84 31.41 0.37
N ILE A 678 38.78 30.46 0.37
CA ILE A 678 40.17 30.65 0.81
C ILE A 678 41.12 30.86 -0.36
N GLY A 679 40.98 30.05 -1.42
CA GLY A 679 41.91 30.03 -2.55
C GLY A 679 41.61 31.13 -3.56
N SER A 680 40.46 31.03 -4.23
CA SER A 680 40.17 31.87 -5.40
C SER A 680 39.66 33.27 -5.07
N ARG A 681 38.87 33.43 -4.00
CA ARG A 681 38.07 34.64 -3.71
C ARG A 681 38.06 35.01 -2.22
N PRO A 682 39.18 35.50 -1.66
CA PRO A 682 39.31 35.76 -0.21
C PRO A 682 38.34 36.81 0.34
N ALA A 683 37.82 37.72 -0.49
CA ALA A 683 36.81 38.70 -0.08
C ALA A 683 35.51 38.03 0.41
N ILE A 684 35.09 36.94 -0.23
CA ILE A 684 33.92 36.15 0.18
C ILE A 684 34.18 35.50 1.55
N GLY A 685 35.40 35.02 1.79
CA GLY A 685 35.81 34.48 3.10
C GLY A 685 35.77 35.51 4.22
N LEU A 686 36.10 36.77 3.93
CA LEU A 686 35.98 37.84 4.92
C LEU A 686 34.52 38.08 5.32
N MET A 687 33.58 38.02 4.36
CA MET A 687 32.16 38.21 4.63
C MET A 687 31.57 37.11 5.51
N PHE A 688 31.95 35.84 5.28
CA PHE A 688 31.54 34.73 6.14
C PHE A 688 32.16 34.80 7.53
N LYS A 689 33.40 35.31 7.67
CA LYS A 689 34.01 35.58 8.98
C LYS A 689 33.24 36.65 9.76
N GLN A 690 32.91 37.77 9.11
CA GLN A 690 32.09 38.83 9.71
C GLN A 690 30.71 38.29 10.13
N THR A 691 30.10 37.45 9.29
CA THR A 691 28.82 36.81 9.60
C THR A 691 28.95 35.86 10.81
N LEU A 692 30.02 35.06 10.87
CA LEU A 692 30.31 34.18 12.01
C LEU A 692 30.49 34.97 13.31
N ASP A 693 31.21 36.09 13.26
CA ASP A 693 31.36 36.99 14.41
C ASP A 693 30.03 37.49 14.97
N ILE A 694 29.10 37.88 14.09
CA ILE A 694 27.76 38.35 14.47
C ILE A 694 26.95 37.20 15.07
N LEU A 695 26.91 36.04 14.42
CA LEU A 695 26.11 34.90 14.89
C LEU A 695 26.65 34.30 16.20
N LEU A 696 27.96 34.39 16.47
CA LEU A 696 28.52 33.96 17.76
C LEU A 696 28.07 34.85 18.93
N GLN A 697 27.73 36.12 18.69
CA GLN A 697 27.17 36.99 19.73
C GLN A 697 25.81 36.49 20.24
N ILE A 698 25.07 35.73 19.43
CA ILE A 698 23.78 35.12 19.82
C ILE A 698 23.98 34.15 20.99
N LEU A 699 25.08 33.37 21.00
CA LEU A 699 25.40 32.45 22.09
C LEU A 699 25.63 33.17 23.42
N VAL A 700 26.07 34.44 23.38
CA VAL A 700 26.33 35.28 24.56
C VAL A 700 25.05 35.98 25.03
N VAL A 701 24.23 36.49 24.10
CA VAL A 701 23.00 37.24 24.43
C VAL A 701 21.85 36.30 24.82
N TYR A 702 21.75 35.12 24.19
CA TYR A 702 20.72 34.12 24.43
C TYR A 702 21.30 32.76 24.88
N PRO A 703 22.05 32.70 25.99
CA PRO A 703 22.80 31.50 26.39
C PRO A 703 21.89 30.31 26.76
N LYS A 704 20.62 30.57 27.11
CA LYS A 704 19.65 29.56 27.56
C LYS A 704 18.61 29.16 26.50
N VAL A 705 18.62 29.79 25.32
CA VAL A 705 17.63 29.51 24.27
C VAL A 705 18.14 28.39 23.37
N GLU A 706 17.71 27.16 23.66
CA GLU A 706 18.20 25.95 23.00
C GLU A 706 18.10 25.96 21.47
N PRO A 707 16.95 26.30 20.85
CA PRO A 707 16.85 26.16 19.40
C PRO A 707 17.69 27.20 18.64
N LEU A 708 18.04 28.35 19.24
CA LEU A 708 19.04 29.27 18.66
C LEU A 708 20.45 28.68 18.71
N ARG A 709 20.83 28.08 19.85
CA ARG A 709 22.14 27.43 20.01
C ARG A 709 22.33 26.32 19.00
N CYS A 710 21.34 25.43 18.82
CA CYS A 710 21.41 24.36 17.83
C CYS A 710 21.66 24.90 16.41
N LYS A 711 21.00 26.00 16.01
CA LYS A 711 21.18 26.61 14.69
C LYS A 711 22.55 27.27 14.53
N VAL A 712 23.05 27.96 15.56
CA VAL A 712 24.42 28.52 15.54
C VAL A 712 25.46 27.41 15.51
N THR A 713 25.29 26.32 16.28
CA THR A 713 26.18 25.15 16.22
C THR A 713 26.19 24.53 14.82
N SER A 714 25.02 24.36 14.18
CA SER A 714 24.92 23.90 12.80
C SER A 714 25.65 24.83 11.81
N PHE A 715 25.58 26.14 12.01
CA PHE A 715 26.34 27.10 11.21
C PHE A 715 27.85 26.98 11.45
N ILE A 716 28.31 26.76 12.68
CA ILE A 716 29.74 26.51 13.00
C ILE A 716 30.23 25.26 12.26
N HIS A 717 29.49 24.15 12.31
CA HIS A 717 29.81 22.94 11.53
C HIS A 717 30.03 23.25 10.06
N ARG A 718 29.18 24.12 9.48
CA ARG A 718 29.28 24.51 8.08
C ARG A 718 30.43 25.48 7.79
N MET A 719 30.73 26.38 8.72
CA MET A 719 31.89 27.28 8.61
C MET A 719 33.21 26.52 8.73
N VAL A 720 33.28 25.46 9.54
CA VAL A 720 34.42 24.53 9.55
C VAL A 720 34.67 23.96 8.17
N ASP A 721 33.61 23.59 7.43
CA ASP A 721 33.71 23.09 6.07
C ASP A 721 34.09 24.17 5.05
N THR A 722 33.58 25.41 5.21
CA THR A 722 33.66 26.47 4.20
C THR A 722 34.89 27.37 4.36
N LEU A 723 35.30 27.66 5.59
CA LEU A 723 36.39 28.59 5.94
C LEU A 723 37.69 27.88 6.35
N GLY A 724 37.68 26.55 6.49
CA GLY A 724 38.87 25.76 6.79
C GLY A 724 39.63 26.24 8.03
N THR A 725 40.95 26.33 7.94
CA THR A 725 41.82 26.80 9.04
C THR A 725 41.55 28.23 9.49
N SER A 726 40.87 29.03 8.65
CA SER A 726 40.58 30.42 8.97
C SER A 726 39.48 30.61 10.03
N VAL A 727 38.85 29.51 10.49
CA VAL A 727 37.89 29.47 11.61
C VAL A 727 38.58 29.45 12.98
N PHE A 728 39.85 29.05 13.07
CA PHE A 728 40.55 28.82 14.34
C PHE A 728 40.46 29.96 15.36
N PRO A 729 40.55 31.26 14.98
CA PRO A 729 40.43 32.36 15.95
C PRO A 729 39.07 32.41 16.68
N TYR A 730 38.03 31.83 16.09
CA TYR A 730 36.66 31.89 16.59
C TYR A 730 36.29 30.67 17.46
N LEU A 731 36.97 29.54 17.27
CA LEU A 731 36.64 28.27 17.92
C LEU A 731 36.76 28.30 19.45
N PRO A 732 37.83 28.84 20.09
CA PRO A 732 37.95 28.82 21.54
C PRO A 732 36.75 29.47 22.25
N LYS A 733 36.38 30.68 21.82
CA LYS A 733 35.24 31.42 22.37
C LYS A 733 33.91 30.72 22.10
N ALA A 734 33.73 30.13 20.92
CA ALA A 734 32.51 29.38 20.59
C ALA A 734 32.37 28.11 21.44
N LEU A 735 33.44 27.33 21.58
CA LEU A 735 33.47 26.09 22.34
C LEU A 735 33.22 26.33 23.83
N GLU A 736 33.80 27.38 24.42
CA GLU A 736 33.54 27.78 25.81
C GLU A 736 32.05 28.07 26.06
N GLN A 737 31.42 28.87 25.20
CA GLN A 737 30.00 29.23 25.33
C GLN A 737 29.04 28.05 25.08
N LEU A 738 29.42 27.14 24.17
CA LEU A 738 28.67 25.91 23.95
C LEU A 738 28.80 24.94 25.14
N LEU A 739 29.98 24.85 25.75
CA LEU A 739 30.26 23.98 26.88
C LEU A 739 29.60 24.47 28.18
N ALA A 740 29.56 25.79 28.43
CA ALA A 740 29.08 26.38 29.69
C ALA A 740 27.64 25.99 30.08
N GLU A 741 26.75 25.76 29.11
CA GLU A 741 25.31 25.50 29.31
C GLU A 741 24.89 24.09 28.82
N SER A 742 25.84 23.14 28.74
CA SER A 742 25.59 21.78 28.23
C SER A 742 24.96 20.84 29.28
N GLU A 743 23.71 20.43 29.01
CA GLU A 743 22.99 19.32 29.67
C GLU A 743 23.41 17.95 29.09
N PRO A 744 23.09 16.80 29.73
CA PRO A 744 23.54 15.47 29.29
C PRO A 744 23.26 15.12 27.82
N LYS A 745 22.05 15.41 27.31
CA LYS A 745 21.69 15.18 25.90
C LYS A 745 22.42 16.11 24.93
N LYS A 746 22.84 17.30 25.40
CA LYS A 746 23.46 18.38 24.62
C LYS A 746 24.96 18.18 24.45
N MET A 747 25.58 17.41 25.34
CA MET A 747 26.97 16.99 25.22
C MET A 747 27.21 16.19 23.94
N VAL A 748 26.23 15.40 23.49
CA VAL A 748 26.36 14.62 22.24
C VAL A 748 26.55 15.54 21.03
N ALA A 749 25.72 16.57 20.86
CA ALA A 749 25.84 17.51 19.74
C ALA A 749 27.19 18.26 19.75
N PHE A 750 27.66 18.67 20.93
CA PHE A 750 28.97 19.29 21.10
C PHE A 750 30.12 18.32 20.74
N LEU A 751 30.02 17.06 21.16
CA LEU A 751 31.01 16.03 20.83
C LEU A 751 31.06 15.73 19.33
N VAL A 752 29.93 15.79 18.62
CA VAL A 752 29.91 15.66 17.16
C VAL A 752 30.68 16.81 16.49
N LEU A 753 30.54 18.05 16.98
CA LEU A 753 31.33 19.19 16.50
C LEU A 753 32.82 19.01 16.79
N LEU A 754 33.16 18.59 18.01
CA LEU A 754 34.55 18.33 18.37
C LEU A 754 35.16 17.23 17.49
N ASN A 755 34.40 16.16 17.22
CA ASN A 755 34.83 15.09 16.34
C ASN A 755 35.06 15.59 14.90
N GLN A 756 34.16 16.41 14.34
CA GLN A 756 34.37 17.01 13.02
C GLN A 756 35.65 17.86 12.98
N LEU A 757 35.89 18.68 14.01
CA LEU A 757 37.09 19.51 14.11
C LEU A 757 38.37 18.65 14.13
N ILE A 758 38.39 17.58 14.94
CA ILE A 758 39.52 16.66 15.05
C ILE A 758 39.76 15.97 13.70
N CYS A 759 38.71 15.41 13.08
CA CYS A 759 38.82 14.70 11.81
C CYS A 759 39.24 15.62 10.65
N LYS A 760 38.76 16.87 10.61
CA LYS A 760 39.08 17.79 9.52
C LYS A 760 40.49 18.40 9.65
N PHE A 761 40.91 18.77 10.86
CA PHE A 761 42.14 19.55 11.06
C PHE A 761 43.31 18.77 11.64
N ASN A 762 43.10 17.55 12.15
CA ASN A 762 44.12 16.67 12.71
C ASN A 762 45.06 17.41 13.69
N THR A 763 46.36 17.47 13.38
CA THR A 763 47.39 18.11 14.22
C THR A 763 47.23 19.62 14.36
N GLY A 764 46.50 20.29 13.45
CA GLY A 764 46.25 21.73 13.50
C GLY A 764 45.33 22.17 14.65
N LEU A 765 44.61 21.25 15.29
CA LEU A 765 43.72 21.55 16.42
C LEU A 765 44.40 21.35 17.80
N HIS A 766 45.65 20.88 17.84
CA HIS A 766 46.33 20.48 19.07
C HIS A 766 46.24 21.55 20.18
N ASP A 767 46.64 22.78 19.88
CA ASP A 767 46.73 23.87 20.86
C ASP A 767 45.37 24.31 21.40
N ILE A 768 44.32 24.24 20.56
CA ILE A 768 42.93 24.56 20.97
C ILE A 768 42.37 23.42 21.83
N LEU A 769 42.65 22.17 21.45
CA LEU A 769 42.17 21.00 22.19
C LEU A 769 42.82 20.93 23.57
N GLU A 770 44.11 21.22 23.70
CA GLU A 770 44.82 21.25 24.99
C GLU A 770 44.18 22.23 25.99
N GLN A 771 43.69 23.37 25.51
CA GLN A 771 43.02 24.38 26.34
C GLN A 771 41.60 23.98 26.76
N VAL A 772 40.82 23.38 25.85
CA VAL A 772 39.38 23.13 26.08
C VAL A 772 39.12 21.73 26.68
N TYR A 773 40.00 20.76 26.44
CA TYR A 773 39.83 19.36 26.85
C TYR A 773 39.62 19.14 28.35
N PRO A 774 40.34 19.80 29.28
CA PRO A 774 40.13 19.62 30.71
C PRO A 774 38.70 19.95 31.16
N SER A 775 38.13 21.02 30.60
CA SER A 775 36.76 21.47 30.87
C SER A 775 35.72 20.48 30.32
N ILE A 776 35.98 19.92 29.13
CA ILE A 776 35.13 18.89 28.51
C ILE A 776 35.15 17.60 29.35
N ALA A 777 36.34 17.10 29.68
CA ALA A 777 36.52 15.88 30.46
C ALA A 777 35.83 15.98 31.83
N SER A 778 36.05 17.08 32.56
CA SER A 778 35.41 17.33 33.86
C SER A 778 33.88 17.27 33.77
N ARG A 779 33.29 17.88 32.73
CA ARG A 779 31.83 17.90 32.53
C ARG A 779 31.28 16.51 32.18
N ILE A 780 31.97 15.75 31.33
CA ILE A 780 31.58 14.38 30.95
C ILE A 780 31.63 13.47 32.19
N PHE A 781 32.70 13.52 32.97
CA PHE A 781 32.82 12.72 34.20
C PHE A 781 31.72 13.06 35.22
N ASN A 782 31.33 14.32 35.35
CA ASN A 782 30.22 14.76 36.21
C ASN A 782 28.84 14.29 35.72
N ILE A 783 28.63 14.20 34.40
CA ILE A 783 27.38 13.70 33.82
C ILE A 783 27.27 12.17 33.96
N LEU A 784 28.38 11.46 33.75
CA LEU A 784 28.45 9.99 33.87
C LEU A 784 28.28 9.51 35.31
N SER A 785 28.79 10.25 36.30
CA SER A 785 28.64 9.91 37.73
C SER A 785 27.22 10.15 38.27
N ALA A 786 26.42 11.00 37.61
CA ALA A 786 25.05 11.34 38.01
C ALA A 786 23.95 10.43 37.43
N GLY A 787 24.29 9.33 36.73
CA GLY A 787 23.32 8.32 36.25
C GLY A 787 22.42 8.76 35.08
N GLY A 788 22.77 9.82 34.35
CA GLY A 788 21.88 10.48 33.36
C GLY A 788 21.88 9.94 31.92
N LEU A 789 22.50 8.79 31.63
CA LEU A 789 22.51 8.19 30.29
C LEU A 789 21.87 6.80 30.33
N SER A 790 20.54 6.75 30.21
CA SER A 790 19.88 5.50 29.84
C SER A 790 20.28 5.13 28.41
N PHE A 791 20.64 3.87 28.22
CA PHE A 791 21.36 3.28 27.08
C PHE A 791 20.59 3.26 25.74
N TRP A 792 19.53 4.06 25.57
CA TRP A 792 18.56 3.95 24.46
C TRP A 792 18.71 4.98 23.34
N THR A 793 19.64 5.93 23.40
CA THR A 793 19.78 7.00 22.38
C THR A 793 20.91 6.80 21.37
N TRP A 794 21.72 5.75 21.48
CA TRP A 794 22.84 5.51 20.56
C TRP A 794 22.45 4.82 19.25
N GLU A 795 21.29 4.15 19.16
CA GLU A 795 20.87 3.44 17.94
C GLU A 795 20.20 4.33 16.88
N GLN A 796 19.76 5.54 17.21
CA GLN A 796 19.09 6.43 16.24
C GLN A 796 20.03 7.21 15.29
N TYR A 797 21.35 7.20 15.52
CA TYR A 797 22.31 7.98 14.70
C TYR A 797 23.20 7.12 13.78
N ARG A 798 22.92 5.82 13.63
CA ARG A 798 23.68 4.92 12.74
C ARG A 798 23.15 4.85 11.29
N GLY A 799 22.13 5.63 10.94
CA GLY A 799 21.57 5.67 9.60
C GLY A 799 21.81 7.02 8.92
N ASN A 800 23.04 7.29 8.51
CA ASN A 800 23.44 8.16 7.38
C ASN A 800 24.94 8.42 7.47
N SER A 801 25.73 7.46 6.99
CA SER A 801 27.09 7.66 6.51
C SER A 801 27.12 7.34 5.03
#